data_AF-A0A553HK74-F1
#
_entry.id   AF-A0A553HK74-F1
#
_cell.length_a   1.000
_cell.length_b   1.000
_cell.length_c   1.000
_cell.angle_alpha   90.00
_cell.angle_beta   90.00
_cell.angle_gamma   90.00
#
_symmetry.space_group_name_H-M   'P 1'
#
loop_
_entity.id
_entity.type
_entity.pdbx_description
1 polymer ?
#
loop_
_entity_poly.entity_id
_entity_poly.type
_entity_poly.pdbx_seq_one_letter_code
_entity_poly.pdbx_strand_id
1 'polypeptide(L)'
;MLLHELYPNPDSISPSQIDVDVVLVHGLKGHYIRTWKAEGDKTVWPKDLLPGDLQRIGIRIRVLSFEHGGSIKDTTSKAGIDDIAQNLLQHLMDKRDEPRIRNRPILFIGHSLGGIIIKRAIQVAYMDPTFRSIKNTTLGIMYFSTPHRGSAEEFSSFLTNVLECNRPSMDLFPLKRTQPTTDMVDEIQRYPDFLNRISEDFFHFYDKLGSKSFQEGNKTAILGQVVVSSEQGKINFKDAAMISGDHLGLCKFGGNKMEKGRFIVVWKGMEKMIQDSPKQKKLTEKRTKALDSLCSDVLCQSMMTKKSMFKTGEWIYERTEFKNWLAQESGKQGLWISGGPGCGKSYLAKHIVDELRGRGESVVSAFLHEPNPTNIDAWRLLSKIIEQALDIEPKLRSGQPLFEGGDVMGLLAEARNRVPTRPSRKSQLAENNVQGLFAATARQLLDIEPKLIGSILMRVWEDDKPPEGWTPDFRALWKEVMIETLAKHRIIAVIDGFDKMERQCQNAFFETLEHLMEALQASKKPSWTRKKGPQTFHDLRLLFFSNEYPGLESDSIKYGFTRYTIKTVDTRADIKTAVGRRLEVLEKIHKYTPKLREKIGEEVPKAADGIYLRAELMLGSLKHAHYNEDGIHELLDNPPKDTAKLYDHLFEKIWVHEGNRRSVKQILSWVTFQQEGLNPVELSIAWALQKVRENTGREIFSYEEMLKFVDDHTELWVHRYCGHLIKFESGRSELVHPSLRKYLTKKLEDLREEYGKGVKLPNHADSYMDEAESHLRLGNLCATYLAMPFLAEPVRSKSKDWLTWQAGIKERMKQYPFLRYAALYWSEHLKLGRDLSIPGNNIREGKVDRERQRQLENKLLGNAQSWAEIGCYFHDWHEESYPKLCSVDEKIKHKSPPPKPVQPARLPSNRAEHWIVKGARRFVDTFELDKTPVA
;
A
#
# COMPACT_ATOMS: atom_id res chain seq x y z
N MET A 1 -1.13 -0.40 49.08
CA MET A 1 -0.24 -0.29 47.89
C MET A 1 -0.76 0.86 47.06
N LEU A 2 0.10 1.64 46.40
CA LEU A 2 -0.33 2.80 45.62
C LEU A 2 0.61 3.05 44.44
N LEU A 3 0.09 3.54 43.32
CA LEU A 3 0.88 3.98 42.16
C LEU A 3 1.02 5.51 42.15
N HIS A 4 2.21 5.99 42.47
CA HIS A 4 2.51 7.42 42.60
C HIS A 4 2.97 8.00 41.26
N GLU A 5 2.46 9.17 40.88
CA GLU A 5 2.96 9.92 39.73
C GLU A 5 4.08 10.86 40.18
N LEU A 6 5.28 10.68 39.64
CA LEU A 6 6.48 11.46 39.99
C LEU A 6 6.77 12.60 38.99
N TYR A 7 6.29 12.46 37.75
CA TYR A 7 6.47 13.42 36.66
C TYR A 7 5.40 13.16 35.57
N PRO A 8 4.86 14.19 34.87
CA PRO A 8 5.13 15.63 35.02
C PRO A 8 4.52 16.21 36.30
N ASN A 9 4.87 17.45 36.65
CA ASN A 9 4.11 18.18 37.67
C ASN A 9 2.69 18.43 37.12
N PRO A 10 1.63 18.32 37.95
CA PRO A 10 0.22 18.37 37.51
C PRO A 10 -0.13 19.57 36.62
N ASP A 11 0.57 20.70 36.78
CA ASP A 11 0.26 21.95 36.07
C ASP A 11 1.11 22.21 34.80
N SER A 12 2.02 21.30 34.43
CA SER A 12 3.07 21.59 33.43
C SER A 12 2.83 21.05 32.02
N ILE A 13 2.19 19.87 31.90
CA ILE A 13 2.01 19.17 30.62
C ILE A 13 0.66 18.45 30.64
N SER A 14 -0.17 18.67 29.61
CA SER A 14 -1.43 17.93 29.47
C SER A 14 -1.16 16.42 29.31
N PRO A 15 -1.94 15.54 29.97
CA PRO A 15 -1.84 14.10 29.78
C PRO A 15 -1.89 13.66 28.31
N SER A 16 -2.58 14.42 27.45
CA SER A 16 -2.67 14.17 26.00
C SER A 16 -1.34 14.32 25.24
N GLN A 17 -0.35 14.98 25.84
CA GLN A 17 0.96 15.26 25.25
C GLN A 17 2.04 14.26 25.66
N ILE A 18 1.72 13.25 26.47
CA ILE A 18 2.69 12.26 26.92
C ILE A 18 2.73 11.07 25.95
N ASP A 19 3.94 10.71 25.53
CA ASP A 19 4.19 9.67 24.53
C ASP A 19 4.42 8.29 25.18
N VAL A 20 5.02 8.19 26.37
CA VAL A 20 5.36 6.91 27.04
C VAL A 20 5.14 6.97 28.56
N ASP A 21 4.60 5.91 29.16
CA ASP A 21 4.58 5.70 30.61
C ASP A 21 5.80 4.89 31.06
N VAL A 22 6.57 5.41 32.00
CA VAL A 22 7.68 4.72 32.66
C VAL A 22 7.23 4.31 34.06
N VAL A 23 7.16 3.00 34.32
CA VAL A 23 6.61 2.45 35.57
C VAL A 23 7.73 1.77 36.38
N LEU A 24 8.04 2.34 37.54
CA LEU A 24 9.10 1.86 38.44
C LEU A 24 8.53 0.96 39.52
N VAL A 25 9.19 -0.17 39.78
CA VAL A 25 8.86 -1.13 40.84
C VAL A 25 10.11 -1.44 41.65
N HIS A 26 10.09 -1.05 42.93
CA HIS A 26 11.24 -1.23 43.84
C HIS A 26 11.35 -2.66 44.38
N GLY A 27 12.53 -3.01 44.89
CA GLY A 27 12.80 -4.30 45.53
C GLY A 27 12.21 -4.46 46.94
N LEU A 28 12.51 -5.58 47.58
CA LEU A 28 12.08 -5.92 48.94
C LEU A 28 12.54 -4.87 49.96
N LYS A 29 11.66 -4.43 50.86
CA LYS A 29 11.89 -3.30 51.82
C LYS A 29 12.31 -1.97 51.16
N GLY A 30 12.18 -1.85 49.84
CA GLY A 30 12.43 -0.61 49.11
C GLY A 30 11.35 0.45 49.34
N HIS A 31 11.58 1.65 48.80
CA HIS A 31 10.61 2.74 48.84
C HIS A 31 10.52 3.38 47.46
N TYR A 32 9.30 3.69 47.03
CA TYR A 32 8.97 4.21 45.69
C TYR A 32 9.73 5.50 45.26
N ILE A 33 10.45 6.17 46.17
CA ILE A 33 11.32 7.33 45.87
C ILE A 33 12.76 7.05 46.28
N ARG A 34 12.99 6.58 47.52
CA ARG A 34 14.36 6.46 48.07
C ARG A 34 15.22 5.45 47.31
N THR A 35 14.62 4.42 46.71
CA THR A 35 15.32 3.43 45.87
C THR A 35 15.99 4.09 44.66
N TRP A 36 15.42 5.17 44.14
CA TRP A 36 15.86 5.86 42.93
C TRP A 36 16.59 7.19 43.22
N LYS A 37 16.77 7.52 44.49
CA LYS A 37 17.39 8.77 44.96
C LYS A 37 18.89 8.59 45.16
N ALA A 38 19.68 9.53 44.67
CA ALA A 38 21.13 9.57 44.87
C ALA A 38 21.53 9.63 46.36
N GLU A 39 22.66 9.03 46.73
CA GLU A 39 23.20 9.11 48.09
C GLU A 39 23.89 10.46 48.32
N GLY A 40 23.56 11.13 49.42
CA GLY A 40 24.10 12.46 49.74
C GLY A 40 23.57 13.61 48.86
N ASP A 41 22.66 13.35 47.92
CA ASP A 41 22.06 14.32 46.99
C ASP A 41 20.52 14.26 47.06
N LYS A 42 19.82 15.33 46.66
CA LYS A 42 18.36 15.40 46.55
C LYS A 42 17.84 14.83 45.21
N THR A 43 18.71 14.58 44.24
CA THR A 43 18.34 14.10 42.90
C THR A 43 17.66 12.72 42.91
N VAL A 44 16.53 12.64 42.23
CA VAL A 44 15.75 11.43 41.91
C VAL A 44 15.71 11.30 40.40
N TRP A 45 16.64 10.53 39.84
CA TRP A 45 16.92 10.51 38.40
C TRP A 45 15.71 10.25 37.49
N PRO A 46 14.69 9.42 37.85
CA PRO A 46 13.56 9.17 36.95
C PRO A 46 12.75 10.44 36.67
N LYS A 47 12.69 11.38 37.62
CA LYS A 47 11.96 12.65 37.45
C LYS A 47 12.87 13.84 37.16
N ASP A 48 14.11 13.83 37.66
CA ASP A 48 14.99 15.00 37.60
C ASP A 48 15.96 14.97 36.39
N LEU A 49 16.35 13.78 35.92
CA LEU A 49 17.34 13.62 34.83
C LEU A 49 16.69 13.07 33.55
N LEU A 50 15.91 12.00 33.66
CA LEU A 50 15.36 11.26 32.53
C LEU A 50 14.47 12.09 31.58
N PRO A 51 13.54 12.96 32.07
CA PRO A 51 12.67 13.70 31.17
C PRO A 51 13.44 14.62 30.22
N GLY A 52 14.48 15.30 30.71
CA GLY A 52 15.26 16.23 29.89
C GLY A 52 16.05 15.55 28.77
N ASP A 53 16.58 14.35 29.02
CA ASP A 53 17.32 13.60 28.01
C ASP A 53 16.42 13.01 26.92
N LEU A 54 15.24 12.49 27.28
CA LEU A 54 14.28 11.97 26.30
C LEU A 54 13.55 13.08 25.54
N GLN A 55 13.27 14.22 26.18
CA GLN A 55 12.65 15.36 25.51
C GLN A 55 13.56 15.96 24.43
N ARG A 56 14.89 15.89 24.62
CA ARG A 56 15.88 16.35 23.62
C ARG A 56 15.79 15.60 22.29
N ILE A 57 15.35 14.34 22.33
CA ILE A 57 15.11 13.51 21.15
C ILE A 57 13.61 13.46 20.77
N GLY A 58 12.80 14.34 21.35
CA GLY A 58 11.39 14.50 21.00
C GLY A 58 10.42 13.51 21.66
N ILE A 59 10.81 12.86 22.75
CA ILE A 59 9.97 11.90 23.49
C ILE A 59 9.57 12.49 24.83
N ARG A 60 8.26 12.60 25.10
CA ARG A 60 7.70 13.05 26.38
C ARG A 60 7.23 11.86 27.20
N ILE A 61 7.56 11.84 28.48
CA ILE A 61 7.29 10.71 29.36
C ILE A 61 6.44 11.11 30.58
N ARG A 62 5.68 10.15 31.11
CA ARG A 62 5.11 10.19 32.45
C ARG A 62 5.81 9.12 33.29
N VAL A 63 6.16 9.46 34.52
CA VAL A 63 6.91 8.60 35.43
C VAL A 63 6.03 8.21 36.59
N LEU A 64 5.78 6.92 36.73
CA LEU A 64 4.95 6.32 37.77
C LEU A 64 5.83 5.42 38.63
N SER A 65 5.67 5.44 39.96
CA SER A 65 6.43 4.58 40.87
C SER A 65 5.49 3.87 41.82
N PHE A 66 5.56 2.54 41.81
CA PHE A 66 4.65 1.68 42.56
C PHE A 66 5.18 1.41 43.97
N GLU A 67 4.33 1.63 44.96
CA GLU A 67 4.58 1.35 46.36
C GLU A 67 3.85 0.06 46.77
N HIS A 68 4.64 -0.95 47.15
CA HIS A 68 4.14 -2.20 47.73
C HIS A 68 4.69 -2.38 49.16
N GLY A 69 3.89 -2.98 50.05
CA GLY A 69 4.16 -3.01 51.49
C GLY A 69 5.32 -3.95 51.83
N GLY A 70 6.40 -3.45 52.43
CA GLY A 70 7.66 -4.19 52.65
C GLY A 70 7.68 -5.27 53.75
N SER A 71 6.54 -5.85 54.15
CA SER A 71 6.50 -6.96 55.12
C SER A 71 6.85 -8.27 54.43
N ILE A 72 7.70 -9.10 55.07
CA ILE A 72 8.18 -10.37 54.51
C ILE A 72 7.01 -11.36 54.29
N LYS A 73 6.05 -11.40 55.21
CA LYS A 73 4.83 -12.25 55.12
C LYS A 73 3.96 -11.94 53.90
N ASP A 74 3.89 -10.67 53.49
CA ASP A 74 3.00 -10.20 52.42
C ASP A 74 3.67 -10.15 51.02
N THR A 75 5.01 -10.20 50.94
CA THR A 75 5.77 -9.94 49.70
C THR A 75 6.63 -11.09 49.20
N THR A 76 6.76 -12.16 50.00
CA THR A 76 7.63 -13.31 49.67
C THR A 76 6.86 -14.62 49.46
N SER A 77 5.55 -14.64 49.73
CA SER A 77 4.67 -15.77 49.44
C SER A 77 4.13 -15.74 48.00
N LYS A 78 3.69 -16.90 47.48
CA LYS A 78 3.04 -16.99 46.15
C LYS A 78 1.82 -16.08 46.05
N ALA A 79 0.94 -16.13 47.06
CA ALA A 79 -0.24 -15.27 47.15
C ALA A 79 0.18 -13.79 47.19
N GLY A 80 1.20 -13.44 47.98
CA GLY A 80 1.73 -12.09 48.06
C GLY A 80 2.23 -11.53 46.72
N ILE A 81 3.05 -12.27 45.97
CA ILE A 81 3.55 -11.82 44.67
C ILE A 81 2.41 -11.73 43.65
N ASP A 82 1.48 -12.69 43.65
CA ASP A 82 0.30 -12.66 42.79
C ASP A 82 -0.59 -11.44 43.09
N ASP A 83 -0.83 -11.15 44.37
CA ASP A 83 -1.62 -10.01 44.82
C ASP A 83 -0.94 -8.68 44.48
N ILE A 84 0.37 -8.57 44.70
CA ILE A 84 1.14 -7.35 44.36
C ILE A 84 1.13 -7.13 42.85
N ALA A 85 1.31 -8.20 42.06
CA ALA A 85 1.27 -8.14 40.60
C ALA A 85 -0.11 -7.69 40.10
N GLN A 86 -1.20 -8.26 40.63
CA GLN A 86 -2.57 -7.85 40.29
C GLN A 86 -2.84 -6.40 40.71
N ASN A 87 -2.44 -6.01 41.92
CA ASN A 87 -2.59 -4.63 42.41
C ASN A 87 -1.83 -3.63 41.53
N LEU A 88 -0.60 -3.96 41.10
CA LEU A 88 0.17 -3.12 40.17
C LEU A 88 -0.61 -2.91 38.86
N LEU A 89 -1.13 -3.99 38.28
CA LEU A 89 -1.90 -3.91 37.03
C LEU A 89 -3.19 -3.12 37.20
N GLN A 90 -3.91 -3.32 38.30
CA GLN A 90 -5.16 -2.62 38.59
C GLN A 90 -4.94 -1.12 38.74
N HIS A 91 -4.00 -0.70 39.58
CA HIS A 91 -3.69 0.72 39.75
C HIS A 91 -3.19 1.37 38.46
N LEU A 92 -2.46 0.61 37.63
CA LEU A 92 -2.02 1.08 36.32
C LEU A 92 -3.20 1.22 35.35
N MET A 93 -4.19 0.32 35.39
CA MET A 93 -5.43 0.47 34.62
C MET A 93 -6.23 1.70 35.07
N ASP A 94 -6.40 1.90 36.37
CA ASP A 94 -7.17 3.03 36.92
C ASP A 94 -6.56 4.39 36.48
N LYS A 95 -5.23 4.47 36.42
CA LYS A 95 -4.49 5.65 35.91
C LYS A 95 -4.53 5.82 34.39
N ARG A 96 -5.23 4.94 33.69
CA ARG A 96 -5.27 4.82 32.22
C ARG A 96 -6.69 4.58 31.68
N ASP A 97 -7.70 5.04 32.42
CA ASP A 97 -9.12 4.81 32.09
C ASP A 97 -9.55 5.53 30.78
N GLU A 98 -8.95 6.67 30.47
CA GLU A 98 -9.22 7.39 29.22
C GLU A 98 -8.70 6.65 27.97
N PRO A 99 -9.47 6.60 26.85
CA PRO A 99 -9.11 5.85 25.64
C PRO A 99 -7.71 6.14 25.07
N ARG A 100 -7.28 7.42 25.06
CA ARG A 100 -5.95 7.85 24.59
C ARG A 100 -4.82 7.42 25.52
N ILE A 101 -5.07 7.41 26.83
CA ILE A 101 -4.08 7.04 27.85
C ILE A 101 -3.97 5.51 27.96
N ARG A 102 -5.10 4.80 27.79
CA ARG A 102 -5.20 3.32 27.79
C ARG A 102 -4.24 2.64 26.82
N ASN A 103 -3.97 3.29 25.68
CA ASN A 103 -3.10 2.78 24.61
C ASN A 103 -1.65 3.28 24.66
N ARG A 104 -1.28 4.11 25.64
CA ARG A 104 0.07 4.67 25.71
C ARG A 104 1.12 3.58 25.96
N PRO A 105 2.23 3.53 25.21
CA PRO A 105 3.31 2.59 25.47
C PRO A 105 3.80 2.59 26.93
N ILE A 106 4.13 1.41 27.47
CA ILE A 106 4.63 1.23 28.84
C ILE A 106 6.05 0.67 28.79
N LEU A 107 6.94 1.28 29.58
CA LEU A 107 8.25 0.75 29.90
C LEU A 107 8.35 0.50 31.40
N PHE A 108 8.57 -0.75 31.79
CA PHE A 108 8.77 -1.09 33.20
C PHE A 108 10.23 -1.00 33.60
N ILE A 109 10.48 -0.60 34.85
CA ILE A 109 11.79 -0.59 35.47
C ILE A 109 11.69 -1.31 36.81
N GLY A 110 12.36 -2.46 36.91
CA GLY A 110 12.37 -3.27 38.13
C GLY A 110 13.74 -3.26 38.79
N HIS A 111 13.77 -3.13 40.12
CA HIS A 111 14.97 -3.40 40.92
C HIS A 111 14.77 -4.66 41.76
N SER A 112 15.75 -5.58 41.75
CA SER A 112 15.74 -6.77 42.61
C SER A 112 14.42 -7.54 42.51
N LEU A 113 13.73 -7.80 43.63
CA LEU A 113 12.41 -8.44 43.65
C LEU A 113 11.34 -7.72 42.79
N GLY A 114 11.44 -6.40 42.63
CA GLY A 114 10.54 -5.61 41.79
C GLY A 114 10.56 -6.05 40.33
N GLY A 115 11.70 -6.51 39.82
CA GLY A 115 11.79 -7.10 38.48
C GLY A 115 11.05 -8.42 38.36
N ILE A 116 11.01 -9.24 39.42
CA ILE A 116 10.23 -10.49 39.46
C ILE A 116 8.73 -10.21 39.54
N ILE A 117 8.32 -9.21 40.34
CA ILE A 117 6.94 -8.74 40.40
C ILE A 117 6.45 -8.30 39.02
N ILE A 118 7.27 -7.55 38.26
CA ILE A 118 6.94 -7.14 36.89
C ILE A 118 6.77 -8.36 35.98
N LYS A 119 7.69 -9.35 36.03
CA LYS A 119 7.56 -10.57 35.23
C LYS A 119 6.21 -11.25 35.50
N ARG A 120 5.85 -11.38 36.78
CA ARG A 120 4.58 -11.99 37.18
C ARG A 120 3.38 -11.16 36.74
N ALA A 121 3.41 -9.84 36.89
CA ALA A 121 2.36 -8.94 36.42
C ALA A 121 2.14 -9.07 34.90
N ILE A 122 3.21 -9.17 34.11
CA ILE A 122 3.09 -9.39 32.68
C ILE A 122 2.51 -10.78 32.38
N GLN A 123 2.91 -11.84 33.08
CA GLN A 123 2.28 -13.16 32.93
C GLN A 123 0.78 -13.11 33.22
N VAL A 124 0.39 -12.49 34.34
CA VAL A 124 -1.02 -12.28 34.71
C VAL A 124 -1.74 -11.51 33.60
N ALA A 125 -1.14 -10.43 33.08
CA ALA A 125 -1.73 -9.65 31.99
C ALA A 125 -1.87 -10.42 30.67
N TYR A 126 -1.06 -11.47 30.46
CA TYR A 126 -1.20 -12.35 29.31
C TYR A 126 -2.31 -13.39 29.46
N MET A 127 -2.58 -13.81 30.70
CA MET A 127 -3.58 -14.82 31.05
C MET A 127 -4.97 -14.21 31.27
N ASP A 128 -5.06 -13.02 31.85
CA ASP A 128 -6.30 -12.34 32.16
C ASP A 128 -6.65 -11.27 31.10
N PRO A 129 -7.78 -11.42 30.36
CA PRO A 129 -8.23 -10.45 29.37
C PRO A 129 -8.44 -9.03 29.91
N THR A 130 -8.68 -8.86 31.20
CA THR A 130 -8.90 -7.57 31.85
C THR A 130 -7.72 -6.62 31.62
N PHE A 131 -6.50 -7.13 31.68
CA PHE A 131 -5.26 -6.37 31.54
C PHE A 131 -4.72 -6.36 30.09
N ARG A 132 -5.56 -6.65 29.09
CA ARG A 132 -5.17 -6.71 27.67
C ARG A 132 -4.52 -5.41 27.18
N SER A 133 -4.94 -4.25 27.68
CA SER A 133 -4.32 -2.96 27.33
C SER A 133 -2.86 -2.89 27.78
N ILE A 134 -2.56 -3.29 29.01
CA ILE A 134 -1.19 -3.31 29.58
C ILE A 134 -0.33 -4.31 28.80
N LYS A 135 -0.84 -5.51 28.57
CA LYS A 135 -0.20 -6.54 27.73
C LYS A 135 0.18 -5.99 26.36
N ASN A 136 -0.74 -5.32 25.67
CA ASN A 136 -0.53 -4.87 24.29
C ASN A 136 0.42 -3.66 24.21
N THR A 137 0.42 -2.80 25.22
CA THR A 137 1.17 -1.53 25.21
C THR A 137 2.53 -1.60 25.88
N THR A 138 2.83 -2.68 26.62
CA THR A 138 4.17 -2.87 27.22
C THR A 138 5.22 -3.09 26.12
N LEU A 139 6.13 -2.13 25.98
CA LEU A 139 7.27 -2.15 25.04
C LEU A 139 8.38 -3.06 25.53
N GLY A 140 8.67 -3.01 26.83
CA GLY A 140 9.79 -3.72 27.40
C GLY A 140 10.00 -3.46 28.89
N ILE A 141 11.02 -4.14 29.43
CA ILE A 141 11.37 -4.11 30.86
C ILE A 141 12.89 -3.89 31.01
N MET A 142 13.27 -2.91 31.84
CA MET A 142 14.63 -2.70 32.30
C MET A 142 14.79 -3.27 33.70
N TYR A 143 15.83 -4.05 33.92
CA TYR A 143 16.09 -4.75 35.16
C TYR A 143 17.37 -4.22 35.81
N PHE A 144 17.29 -3.89 37.09
CA PHE A 144 18.46 -3.60 37.93
C PHE A 144 18.62 -4.72 38.95
N SER A 145 19.73 -5.45 38.87
CA SER A 145 20.08 -6.55 39.79
C SER A 145 18.91 -7.51 40.05
N THR A 146 18.25 -7.95 38.97
CA THR A 146 17.14 -8.92 39.04
C THR A 146 17.65 -10.29 38.56
N PRO A 147 17.36 -11.39 39.29
CA PRO A 147 17.69 -12.73 38.80
C PRO A 147 16.74 -13.16 37.66
N HIS A 148 17.29 -13.81 36.65
CA HIS A 148 16.59 -14.28 35.45
C HIS A 148 16.57 -15.79 35.27
N ARG A 149 17.46 -16.49 35.97
CA ARG A 149 17.65 -17.94 35.96
C ARG A 149 18.40 -18.34 37.21
N GLY A 150 18.26 -19.58 37.64
CA GLY A 150 19.03 -20.16 38.74
C GLY A 150 18.27 -21.28 39.44
N SER A 151 18.97 -22.11 40.20
CA SER A 151 18.34 -23.17 41.00
C SER A 151 17.52 -22.59 42.16
N ALA A 152 16.70 -23.44 42.78
CA ALA A 152 15.96 -23.07 43.96
C ALA A 152 16.90 -22.56 45.08
N GLU A 153 18.04 -23.22 45.29
CA GLU A 153 19.05 -22.80 46.26
C GLU A 153 19.62 -21.42 45.92
N GLU A 154 19.85 -21.13 44.63
CA GLU A 154 20.37 -19.82 44.20
C GLU A 154 19.35 -18.69 44.37
N PHE A 155 18.06 -18.94 44.15
CA PHE A 155 16.98 -17.98 44.45
C PHE A 155 16.79 -17.78 45.96
N SER A 156 16.95 -18.83 46.75
CA SER A 156 16.91 -18.76 48.22
C SER A 156 18.08 -17.93 48.78
N SER A 157 19.29 -18.16 48.24
CA SER A 157 20.49 -17.37 48.55
C SER A 157 20.29 -15.90 48.16
N PHE A 158 19.74 -15.63 46.98
CA PHE A 158 19.38 -14.27 46.55
C PHE A 158 18.47 -13.56 47.55
N LEU A 159 17.34 -14.16 47.95
CA LEU A 159 16.40 -13.55 48.89
C LEU A 159 17.03 -13.30 50.27
N THR A 160 17.82 -14.26 50.75
CA THR A 160 18.58 -14.14 52.00
C THR A 160 19.53 -12.95 51.94
N ASN A 161 20.36 -12.87 50.88
CA ASN A 161 21.29 -11.77 50.65
C ASN A 161 20.59 -10.41 50.55
N VAL A 162 19.42 -10.32 49.91
CA VAL A 162 18.63 -9.08 49.85
C VAL A 162 18.18 -8.65 51.25
N LEU A 163 17.75 -9.57 52.12
CA LEU A 163 17.37 -9.25 53.50
C LEU A 163 18.56 -8.76 54.34
N GLU A 164 19.70 -9.42 54.21
CA GLU A 164 20.96 -9.08 54.90
C GLU A 164 21.40 -7.64 54.58
N CYS A 165 21.34 -7.26 53.30
CA CYS A 165 21.69 -5.92 52.83
C CYS A 165 20.76 -4.83 53.37
N ASN A 166 19.47 -5.14 53.53
CA ASN A 166 18.45 -4.19 53.98
C ASN A 166 18.29 -4.12 55.52
N ARG A 167 19.25 -4.66 56.30
CA ARG A 167 19.20 -4.57 57.77
C ARG A 167 19.57 -3.17 58.30
N PRO A 168 18.80 -2.62 59.26
CA PRO A 168 19.20 -1.41 59.99
C PRO A 168 20.43 -1.70 60.88
N SER A 169 21.36 -0.75 61.00
CA SER A 169 22.42 -0.81 62.01
C SER A 169 21.84 -0.43 63.38
N MET A 170 22.19 -1.17 64.43
CA MET A 170 21.90 -0.74 65.81
C MET A 170 22.78 0.45 66.17
N ASP A 171 22.18 1.57 66.58
CA ASP A 171 22.89 2.82 66.89
C ASP A 171 23.90 2.71 68.06
N LEU A 172 23.72 1.75 68.99
CA LEU A 172 24.59 1.58 70.15
C LEU A 172 25.77 0.60 69.95
N PHE A 173 25.69 -0.30 68.97
CA PHE A 173 26.74 -1.28 68.67
C PHE A 173 26.80 -1.51 67.14
N PRO A 174 27.64 -0.76 66.41
CA PRO A 174 27.65 -0.77 64.94
C PRO A 174 28.01 -2.13 64.30
N LEU A 175 28.40 -3.14 65.08
CA LEU A 175 28.83 -4.47 64.62
C LEU A 175 27.85 -5.62 64.91
N LYS A 176 26.76 -5.42 65.67
CA LYS A 176 25.75 -6.47 65.90
C LYS A 176 24.37 -6.02 65.40
N ARG A 177 24.03 -6.46 64.20
CA ARG A 177 22.67 -6.35 63.63
C ARG A 177 21.81 -7.50 64.15
N THR A 178 20.51 -7.28 64.32
CA THR A 178 19.55 -8.32 64.72
C THR A 178 19.50 -9.43 63.66
N GLN A 179 19.58 -10.70 64.11
CA GLN A 179 19.48 -11.87 63.22
C GLN A 179 18.08 -11.92 62.58
N PRO A 180 17.93 -12.46 61.35
CA PRO A 180 16.61 -12.69 60.77
C PRO A 180 15.88 -13.68 61.69
N THR A 181 14.61 -13.41 61.99
CA THR A 181 13.83 -14.39 62.76
C THR A 181 13.74 -15.70 61.97
N THR A 182 13.79 -16.84 62.67
CA THR A 182 13.71 -18.17 62.06
C THR A 182 12.48 -18.28 61.14
N ASP A 183 11.35 -17.68 61.55
CA ASP A 183 10.12 -17.61 60.75
C ASP A 183 10.30 -16.91 59.39
N MET A 184 11.09 -15.83 59.31
CA MET A 184 11.38 -15.11 58.06
C MET A 184 12.27 -15.91 57.13
N VAL A 185 13.20 -16.68 57.71
CA VAL A 185 14.09 -17.58 56.96
C VAL A 185 13.29 -18.78 56.44
N ASP A 186 12.43 -19.37 57.28
CA ASP A 186 11.59 -20.52 56.95
C ASP A 186 10.53 -20.20 55.88
N GLU A 187 10.03 -18.96 55.85
CA GLU A 187 9.05 -18.50 54.85
C GLU A 187 9.71 -18.29 53.46
N ILE A 188 10.95 -17.80 53.44
CA ILE A 188 11.76 -17.63 52.23
C ILE A 188 12.27 -18.95 51.68
N GLN A 189 12.67 -19.88 52.56
CA GLN A 189 13.16 -21.21 52.18
C GLN A 189 12.07 -22.12 51.60
N ARG A 190 10.79 -21.81 51.82
CA ARG A 190 9.66 -22.64 51.34
C ARG A 190 9.29 -22.47 49.88
N TYR A 191 9.70 -21.39 49.20
CA TYR A 191 9.19 -21.07 47.86
C TYR A 191 10.19 -20.64 46.76
N PRO A 192 11.51 -20.95 46.82
CA PRO A 192 12.42 -20.56 45.74
C PRO A 192 12.07 -21.18 44.38
N ASP A 193 11.44 -22.36 44.37
CA ASP A 193 10.90 -22.99 43.15
C ASP A 193 9.88 -22.10 42.44
N PHE A 194 9.11 -21.30 43.19
CA PHE A 194 8.12 -20.40 42.59
C PHE A 194 8.79 -19.23 41.85
N LEU A 195 9.85 -18.63 42.41
CA LEU A 195 10.58 -17.56 41.73
C LEU A 195 11.34 -18.07 40.51
N ASN A 196 11.88 -19.30 40.59
CA ASN A 196 12.46 -19.97 39.44
C ASN A 196 11.41 -20.18 38.35
N ARG A 197 10.24 -20.77 38.68
CA ARG A 197 9.12 -20.96 37.75
C ARG A 197 8.65 -19.65 37.10
N ILE A 198 8.50 -18.56 37.86
CA ILE A 198 8.14 -17.25 37.28
C ILE A 198 9.17 -16.86 36.21
N SER A 199 10.45 -17.05 36.47
CA SER A 199 11.52 -16.67 35.54
C SER A 199 11.60 -17.60 34.33
N GLU A 200 11.41 -18.90 34.50
CA GLU A 200 11.34 -19.90 33.43
C GLU A 200 10.14 -19.66 32.51
N ASP A 201 8.94 -19.52 33.09
CA ASP A 201 7.70 -19.21 32.35
C ASP A 201 7.80 -17.86 31.62
N PHE A 202 8.64 -16.94 32.13
CA PHE A 202 8.83 -15.64 31.50
C PHE A 202 9.66 -15.71 30.21
N PHE A 203 10.39 -16.81 29.99
CA PHE A 203 11.36 -16.94 28.90
C PHE A 203 10.72 -16.65 27.52
N HIS A 204 9.51 -17.13 27.29
CA HIS A 204 8.76 -16.94 26.03
C HIS A 204 8.28 -15.51 25.76
N PHE A 205 8.45 -14.59 26.71
CA PHE A 205 8.13 -13.16 26.54
C PHE A 205 9.35 -12.33 26.16
N TYR A 206 10.58 -12.83 26.32
CA TYR A 206 11.79 -12.09 25.95
C TYR A 206 11.87 -11.79 24.45
N ASP A 207 11.31 -12.66 23.60
CA ASP A 207 11.22 -12.39 22.15
C ASP A 207 10.09 -11.40 21.78
N LYS A 208 9.16 -11.16 22.71
CA LYS A 208 7.96 -10.31 22.50
C LYS A 208 8.13 -8.90 23.07
N LEU A 209 9.14 -8.68 23.90
CA LEU A 209 9.37 -7.46 24.68
C LEU A 209 10.83 -7.03 24.54
N GLY A 210 11.09 -5.72 24.48
CA GLY A 210 12.45 -5.24 24.71
C GLY A 210 12.90 -5.60 26.13
N SER A 211 14.16 -5.98 26.30
CA SER A 211 14.72 -6.16 27.65
C SER A 211 16.14 -5.63 27.76
N LYS A 212 16.48 -5.07 28.91
CA LYS A 212 17.84 -4.63 29.25
C LYS A 212 18.11 -4.95 30.72
N SER A 213 19.22 -5.62 31.01
CA SER A 213 19.60 -5.95 32.39
C SER A 213 20.86 -5.21 32.82
N PHE A 214 20.86 -4.67 34.04
CA PHE A 214 21.99 -4.00 34.67
C PHE A 214 22.46 -4.81 35.88
N GLN A 215 23.74 -5.13 35.88
CA GLN A 215 24.39 -5.97 36.88
C GLN A 215 25.25 -5.13 37.84
N GLU A 216 25.36 -5.61 39.08
CA GLU A 216 26.21 -5.04 40.14
C GLU A 216 27.68 -5.04 39.70
N GLY A 217 28.30 -3.87 39.68
CA GLY A 217 29.73 -3.73 39.40
C GLY A 217 30.61 -3.87 40.64
N ASN A 218 30.05 -3.70 41.84
CA ASN A 218 30.75 -3.78 43.11
C ASN A 218 30.11 -4.83 44.02
N LYS A 219 30.93 -5.49 44.84
CA LYS A 219 30.44 -6.37 45.91
C LYS A 219 29.71 -5.53 46.97
N THR A 220 28.64 -6.09 47.52
CA THR A 220 27.98 -5.46 48.66
C THR A 220 28.83 -5.68 49.90
N ALA A 221 29.29 -4.59 50.53
CA ALA A 221 30.36 -4.63 51.54
C ALA A 221 30.09 -5.60 52.71
N ILE A 222 28.84 -5.69 53.17
CA ILE A 222 28.46 -6.60 54.27
C ILE A 222 28.45 -8.08 53.88
N LEU A 223 28.22 -8.39 52.60
CA LEU A 223 28.18 -9.77 52.10
C LEU A 223 29.55 -10.25 51.59
N GLY A 224 30.46 -9.33 51.24
CA GLY A 224 31.71 -9.66 50.56
C GLY A 224 31.54 -10.24 49.15
N GLN A 225 30.30 -10.21 48.62
CA GLN A 225 29.89 -10.74 47.33
C GLN A 225 28.79 -9.86 46.70
N VAL A 226 28.51 -10.09 45.41
CA VAL A 226 27.33 -9.51 44.74
C VAL A 226 26.07 -10.28 45.12
N VAL A 227 24.93 -9.61 45.17
CA VAL A 227 23.65 -10.25 45.56
C VAL A 227 23.08 -11.06 44.40
N VAL A 228 23.19 -10.54 43.17
CA VAL A 228 22.86 -11.28 41.93
C VAL A 228 24.15 -11.58 41.18
N SER A 229 24.45 -12.87 41.01
CA SER A 229 25.62 -13.29 40.23
C SER A 229 25.49 -12.89 38.76
N SER A 230 26.61 -12.77 38.06
CA SER A 230 26.60 -12.41 36.63
C SER A 230 25.80 -13.42 35.79
N GLU A 231 25.80 -14.70 36.17
CA GLU A 231 25.02 -15.73 35.46
C GLU A 231 23.52 -15.57 35.70
N GLN A 232 23.09 -15.35 36.95
CA GLN A 232 21.68 -15.10 37.28
C GLN A 232 21.16 -13.81 36.65
N GLY A 233 21.99 -12.76 36.55
CA GLY A 233 21.60 -11.46 36.01
C GLY A 233 21.57 -11.35 34.48
N LYS A 234 21.94 -12.40 33.73
CA LYS A 234 21.97 -12.39 32.25
C LYS A 234 20.66 -12.94 31.68
N ILE A 235 20.01 -12.15 30.83
CA ILE A 235 18.89 -12.59 29.98
C ILE A 235 19.45 -13.15 28.67
N ASN A 236 20.26 -12.35 27.97
CA ASN A 236 21.01 -12.68 26.74
C ASN A 236 22.37 -11.96 26.77
N PHE A 237 23.40 -12.53 26.14
CA PHE A 237 24.77 -11.97 26.15
C PHE A 237 24.88 -10.53 25.63
N LYS A 238 23.96 -10.08 24.78
CA LYS A 238 23.98 -8.73 24.16
C LYS A 238 23.25 -7.66 24.99
N ASP A 239 22.41 -8.05 25.94
CA ASP A 239 21.45 -7.16 26.60
C ASP A 239 21.74 -6.91 28.09
N ALA A 240 22.83 -7.48 28.62
CA ALA A 240 23.33 -7.19 29.96
C ALA A 240 24.43 -6.11 29.93
N ALA A 241 24.45 -5.22 30.92
CA ALA A 241 25.53 -4.26 31.15
C ALA A 241 25.88 -4.20 32.64
N MET A 242 27.17 -4.13 32.99
CA MET A 242 27.60 -3.89 34.36
C MET A 242 27.61 -2.38 34.64
N ILE A 243 27.05 -1.98 35.78
CA ILE A 243 27.09 -0.60 36.26
C ILE A 243 27.83 -0.59 37.60
N SER A 244 28.84 0.28 37.73
CA SER A 244 29.56 0.47 38.99
C SER A 244 28.57 0.84 40.10
N GLY A 245 28.59 0.13 41.22
CA GLY A 245 27.59 0.19 42.29
C GLY A 245 27.34 -1.20 42.90
N ASP A 246 27.03 -1.25 44.19
CA ASP A 246 26.58 -2.48 44.85
C ASP A 246 25.06 -2.66 44.67
N HIS A 247 24.48 -3.70 45.29
CA HIS A 247 23.06 -4.04 45.10
C HIS A 247 22.09 -2.88 45.44
N LEU A 248 22.43 -2.05 46.42
CA LEU A 248 21.62 -0.92 46.87
C LEU A 248 21.94 0.37 46.11
N GLY A 249 23.19 0.52 45.68
CA GLY A 249 23.71 1.73 45.02
C GLY A 249 23.56 1.76 43.50
N LEU A 250 23.32 0.63 42.80
CA LEU A 250 23.32 0.63 41.32
C LEU A 250 22.14 1.40 40.69
N CYS A 251 21.05 1.61 41.43
CA CYS A 251 19.86 2.35 40.97
C CYS A 251 19.90 3.84 41.29
N LYS A 252 21.01 4.33 41.84
CA LYS A 252 21.15 5.70 42.39
C LYS A 252 22.11 6.51 41.52
N PHE A 253 21.59 7.57 40.90
CA PHE A 253 22.35 8.47 40.02
C PHE A 253 22.08 9.92 40.41
N GLY A 254 23.13 10.65 40.80
CA GLY A 254 23.08 12.08 41.13
C GLY A 254 23.74 12.97 40.07
N GLY A 255 23.91 14.24 40.43
CA GLY A 255 24.35 15.29 39.51
C GLY A 255 25.85 15.31 39.18
N ASN A 256 26.67 14.54 39.89
CA ASN A 256 28.13 14.57 39.73
C ASN A 256 28.60 13.87 38.42
N LYS A 257 29.83 14.15 37.99
CA LYS A 257 30.35 13.70 36.68
C LYS A 257 30.38 12.17 36.55
N MET A 258 30.76 11.46 37.61
CA MET A 258 30.84 9.99 37.60
C MET A 258 29.43 9.38 37.50
N GLU A 259 28.47 9.91 38.25
CA GLU A 259 27.09 9.42 38.27
C GLU A 259 26.32 9.73 36.99
N LYS A 260 26.52 10.91 36.40
CA LYS A 260 26.02 11.23 35.05
C LYS A 260 26.59 10.26 34.01
N GLY A 261 27.86 9.90 34.11
CA GLY A 261 28.48 8.89 33.25
C GLY A 261 27.79 7.52 33.36
N ARG A 262 27.48 7.07 34.58
CA ARG A 262 26.72 5.83 34.80
C ARG A 262 25.29 5.91 34.24
N PHE A 263 24.62 7.06 34.41
CA PHE A 263 23.25 7.28 33.96
C PHE A 263 23.10 7.26 32.42
N ILE A 264 24.13 7.67 31.67
CA ILE A 264 24.12 7.64 30.19
C ILE A 264 23.76 6.26 29.65
N VAL A 265 24.29 5.20 30.25
CA VAL A 265 24.04 3.82 29.83
C VAL A 265 22.56 3.44 30.02
N VAL A 266 21.93 3.96 31.07
CA VAL A 266 20.52 3.71 31.40
C VAL A 266 19.60 4.40 30.39
N TRP A 267 19.74 5.72 30.18
CA TRP A 267 18.83 6.42 29.27
C TRP A 267 19.05 6.03 27.80
N LYS A 268 20.28 5.72 27.38
CA LYS A 268 20.55 5.19 26.02
C LYS A 268 19.96 3.80 25.83
N GLY A 269 19.99 2.95 26.85
CA GLY A 269 19.27 1.67 26.83
C GLY A 269 17.77 1.87 26.64
N MET A 270 17.20 2.87 27.31
CA MET A 270 15.79 3.23 27.20
C MET A 270 15.42 3.78 25.82
N GLU A 271 16.21 4.72 25.28
CA GLU A 271 16.05 5.25 23.92
C GLU A 271 15.99 4.11 22.90
N LYS A 272 16.96 3.19 22.97
CA LYS A 272 16.99 2.01 22.10
C LYS A 272 15.74 1.16 22.26
N MET A 273 15.27 0.89 23.47
CA MET A 273 14.07 0.10 23.69
C MET A 273 12.80 0.78 23.14
N ILE A 274 12.71 2.11 23.24
CA ILE A 274 11.57 2.86 22.69
C ILE A 274 11.61 2.84 21.15
N GLN A 275 12.79 2.93 20.53
CA GLN A 275 12.90 2.94 19.07
C GLN A 275 12.82 1.53 18.44
N ASP A 276 13.40 0.52 19.10
CA ASP A 276 13.68 -0.79 18.51
C ASP A 276 12.78 -1.94 18.98
N SER A 277 11.79 -1.71 19.85
CA SER A 277 11.03 -2.83 20.44
C SER A 277 10.34 -3.69 19.35
N PRO A 278 10.27 -5.03 19.51
CA PRO A 278 9.62 -5.92 18.56
C PRO A 278 8.16 -5.54 18.26
N LYS A 279 7.43 -5.02 19.26
CA LYS A 279 6.05 -4.53 19.08
C LYS A 279 6.01 -3.24 18.27
N GLN A 280 6.93 -2.31 18.49
CA GLN A 280 7.01 -1.07 17.74
C GLN A 280 7.45 -1.30 16.29
N LYS A 281 8.41 -2.21 16.05
CA LYS A 281 8.79 -2.66 14.71
C LYS A 281 7.61 -3.30 13.97
N LYS A 282 6.86 -4.19 14.63
CA LYS A 282 5.66 -4.84 14.06
C LYS A 282 4.50 -3.85 13.81
N LEU A 283 4.36 -2.81 14.64
CA LEU A 283 3.40 -1.70 14.44
C LEU A 283 3.83 -0.79 13.28
N THR A 284 5.12 -0.48 13.15
CA THR A 284 5.68 0.28 12.02
C THR A 284 5.53 -0.48 10.72
N GLU A 285 5.87 -1.78 10.68
CA GLU A 285 5.67 -2.64 9.50
C GLU A 285 4.19 -2.75 9.08
N LYS A 286 3.26 -2.80 10.03
CA LYS A 286 1.81 -2.80 9.76
C LYS A 286 1.31 -1.43 9.30
N ARG A 287 1.83 -0.33 9.84
CA ARG A 287 1.55 1.05 9.38
C ARG A 287 2.06 1.29 7.97
N THR A 288 3.26 0.81 7.65
CA THR A 288 3.80 0.81 6.27
C THR A 288 2.88 0.04 5.32
N LYS A 289 2.34 -1.11 5.72
CA LYS A 289 1.37 -1.87 4.91
C LYS A 289 0.00 -1.19 4.74
N ALA A 290 -0.46 -0.41 5.73
CA ALA A 290 -1.68 0.39 5.61
C ALA A 290 -1.48 1.63 4.72
N LEU A 291 -0.29 2.25 4.77
CA LEU A 291 0.14 3.32 3.85
C LEU A 291 0.30 2.80 2.41
N ASP A 292 0.82 1.58 2.23
CA ASP A 292 0.85 0.85 0.95
C ASP A 292 -0.54 0.60 0.36
N SER A 293 -1.59 0.77 1.16
CA SER A 293 -2.99 0.61 0.76
C SER A 293 -3.71 1.93 0.46
N LEU A 294 -3.15 3.13 0.68
CA LEU A 294 -3.76 4.45 0.34
C LEU A 294 -3.77 4.77 -1.16
N CYS A 295 -2.83 4.18 -1.88
CA CYS A 295 -2.79 4.03 -3.31
C CYS A 295 -1.88 2.83 -3.50
N SER A 296 -2.37 1.74 -4.11
CA SER A 296 -1.40 0.87 -4.80
C SER A 296 -0.67 1.83 -5.71
N ASP A 297 0.66 1.90 -5.63
CA ASP A 297 1.47 2.77 -6.48
C ASP A 297 1.27 2.45 -7.98
N VAL A 298 0.13 1.95 -8.48
CA VAL A 298 -0.10 1.67 -9.90
C VAL A 298 0.28 2.87 -10.77
N LEU A 299 -0.05 4.10 -10.34
CA LEU A 299 0.34 5.35 -11.02
C LEU A 299 1.83 5.75 -10.81
N CYS A 300 2.56 5.11 -9.91
CA CYS A 300 3.97 5.42 -9.59
C CYS A 300 4.92 4.23 -9.80
N GLN A 301 4.68 3.07 -9.19
CA GLN A 301 5.43 1.82 -9.28
C GLN A 301 5.68 1.35 -10.71
N SER A 302 4.73 1.45 -11.65
CA SER A 302 4.96 1.02 -13.03
C SER A 302 6.20 1.71 -13.62
N MET A 303 6.30 3.03 -13.47
CA MET A 303 7.46 3.78 -13.94
C MET A 303 8.64 3.72 -12.95
N MET A 304 8.38 3.72 -11.64
CA MET A 304 9.43 3.70 -10.62
C MET A 304 10.20 2.37 -10.56
N THR A 305 9.60 1.26 -10.97
CA THR A 305 10.28 -0.05 -11.06
C THR A 305 11.15 -0.20 -12.31
N LYS A 306 10.94 0.62 -13.35
CA LYS A 306 11.80 0.64 -14.53
C LYS A 306 13.19 1.10 -14.14
N LYS A 307 14.23 0.47 -14.69
CA LYS A 307 15.60 0.97 -14.52
C LYS A 307 15.82 2.15 -15.46
N SER A 308 16.32 3.27 -14.92
CA SER A 308 16.79 4.36 -15.77
C SER A 308 17.96 3.87 -16.63
N MET A 309 18.04 4.36 -17.86
CA MET A 309 19.17 4.07 -18.73
C MET A 309 20.38 4.88 -18.25
N PHE A 310 21.52 4.22 -18.01
CA PHE A 310 22.73 4.87 -17.51
C PHE A 310 23.18 6.01 -18.45
N LYS A 311 23.48 7.20 -17.93
CA LYS A 311 23.91 8.40 -18.69
C LYS A 311 22.91 8.90 -19.74
N THR A 312 21.61 8.88 -19.43
CA THR A 312 20.58 9.56 -20.27
C THR A 312 19.80 10.55 -19.42
N GLY A 313 19.40 11.67 -20.00
CA GLY A 313 18.63 12.73 -19.32
C GLY A 313 19.47 13.75 -18.56
N GLU A 314 20.80 13.62 -18.54
CA GLU A 314 21.70 14.54 -17.80
C GLU A 314 21.69 15.97 -18.36
N TRP A 315 21.41 16.11 -19.66
CA TRP A 315 21.33 17.40 -20.34
C TRP A 315 20.31 18.37 -19.70
N ILE A 316 19.29 17.86 -19.00
CA ILE A 316 18.28 18.74 -18.36
C ILE A 316 18.91 19.63 -17.29
N TYR A 317 19.93 19.13 -16.59
CA TYR A 317 20.62 19.86 -15.53
C TYR A 317 21.50 20.98 -16.08
N GLU A 318 21.76 21.03 -17.40
CA GLU A 318 22.49 22.10 -18.06
C GLU A 318 21.57 23.25 -18.52
N ARG A 319 20.27 22.98 -18.69
CA ARG A 319 19.27 23.94 -19.19
C ARG A 319 18.99 25.03 -18.16
N THR A 320 19.01 26.28 -18.62
CA THR A 320 18.85 27.46 -17.77
C THR A 320 17.47 27.50 -17.13
N GLU A 321 16.42 27.09 -17.84
CA GLU A 321 15.05 27.03 -17.34
C GLU A 321 14.93 26.09 -16.12
N PHE A 322 15.56 24.92 -16.20
CA PHE A 322 15.57 23.94 -15.12
C PHE A 322 16.44 24.40 -13.93
N LYS A 323 17.65 24.91 -14.20
CA LYS A 323 18.54 25.47 -13.17
C LYS A 323 17.85 26.60 -12.39
N ASN A 324 17.26 27.56 -13.08
CA ASN A 324 16.61 28.73 -12.48
C ASN A 324 15.37 28.35 -11.68
N TRP A 325 14.63 27.31 -12.10
CA TRP A 325 13.51 26.76 -11.34
C TRP A 325 13.99 26.03 -10.08
N LEU A 326 15.02 25.18 -10.20
CA LEU A 326 15.57 24.42 -9.06
C LEU A 326 16.32 25.32 -8.06
N ALA A 327 16.94 26.41 -8.51
CA ALA A 327 17.61 27.39 -7.66
C ALA A 327 16.66 28.48 -7.13
N GLN A 328 15.41 28.53 -7.59
CA GLN A 328 14.42 29.58 -7.27
C GLN A 328 14.84 31.01 -7.66
N GLU A 329 15.82 31.16 -8.56
CA GLU A 329 16.30 32.47 -9.03
C GLU A 329 15.24 33.25 -9.82
N SER A 330 14.25 32.54 -10.40
CA SER A 330 13.17 33.15 -11.18
C SER A 330 11.98 33.63 -10.35
N GLY A 331 11.89 33.28 -9.06
CA GLY A 331 10.71 33.51 -8.22
C GLY A 331 9.47 32.69 -8.62
N LYS A 332 9.55 31.87 -9.68
CA LYS A 332 8.44 31.05 -10.20
C LYS A 332 8.41 29.68 -9.54
N GLN A 333 7.23 29.23 -9.15
CA GLN A 333 7.03 27.95 -8.44
C GLN A 333 6.89 26.74 -9.38
N GLY A 334 6.57 26.96 -10.66
CA GLY A 334 6.30 25.88 -11.61
C GLY A 334 7.18 25.88 -12.87
N LEU A 335 7.54 24.68 -13.32
CA LEU A 335 8.20 24.40 -14.59
C LEU A 335 7.36 23.38 -15.38
N TRP A 336 7.16 23.65 -16.67
CA TRP A 336 6.44 22.78 -17.59
C TRP A 336 7.38 22.33 -18.70
N ILE A 337 7.59 21.01 -18.82
CA ILE A 337 8.39 20.40 -19.86
C ILE A 337 7.45 19.73 -20.88
N SER A 338 7.42 20.24 -22.11
CA SER A 338 6.64 19.68 -23.21
C SER A 338 7.51 18.95 -24.22
N GLY A 339 6.94 18.03 -24.97
CA GLY A 339 7.64 17.37 -26.08
C GLY A 339 6.75 16.39 -26.83
N GLY A 340 7.17 15.95 -28.01
CA GLY A 340 6.41 15.01 -28.82
C GLY A 340 6.20 13.62 -28.17
N PRO A 341 5.23 12.83 -28.64
CA PRO A 341 5.07 11.45 -28.20
C PRO A 341 6.35 10.62 -28.43
N GLY A 342 6.78 9.84 -27.43
CA GLY A 342 7.97 9.00 -27.56
C GLY A 342 9.34 9.70 -27.45
N CYS A 343 9.39 10.99 -27.09
CA CYS A 343 10.66 11.71 -26.87
C CYS A 343 11.32 11.48 -25.48
N GLY A 344 10.76 10.59 -24.65
CA GLY A 344 11.38 10.18 -23.39
C GLY A 344 10.97 10.97 -22.13
N LYS A 345 9.90 11.78 -22.19
CA LYS A 345 9.39 12.58 -21.04
C LYS A 345 9.26 11.80 -19.74
N SER A 346 8.57 10.66 -19.74
CA SER A 346 8.38 9.85 -18.53
C SER A 346 9.69 9.32 -17.96
N TYR A 347 10.64 8.93 -18.82
CA TYR A 347 11.98 8.51 -18.40
C TYR A 347 12.79 9.67 -17.83
N LEU A 348 12.67 10.86 -18.41
CA LEU A 348 13.28 12.08 -17.88
C LEU A 348 12.68 12.49 -16.53
N ALA A 349 11.35 12.45 -16.39
CA ALA A 349 10.64 12.72 -15.15
C ALA A 349 11.11 11.76 -14.03
N LYS A 350 11.19 10.46 -14.34
CA LYS A 350 11.75 9.46 -13.43
C LYS A 350 13.20 9.76 -13.06
N HIS A 351 14.06 10.06 -14.04
CA HIS A 351 15.47 10.37 -13.80
C HIS A 351 15.63 11.55 -12.82
N ILE A 352 14.82 12.60 -12.99
CA ILE A 352 14.78 13.76 -12.09
C ILE A 352 14.29 13.36 -10.69
N VAL A 353 13.23 12.54 -10.59
CA VAL A 353 12.73 12.05 -9.30
C VAL A 353 13.79 11.23 -8.57
N ASP A 354 14.44 10.29 -9.24
CA ASP A 354 15.48 9.43 -8.65
C ASP A 354 16.68 10.26 -8.16
N GLU A 355 17.15 11.23 -8.97
CA GLU A 355 18.27 12.11 -8.63
C GLU A 355 17.94 13.03 -7.44
N LEU A 356 16.76 13.68 -7.45
CA LEU A 356 16.35 14.60 -6.39
C LEU A 356 16.14 13.85 -5.06
N ARG A 357 15.51 12.67 -5.09
CA ARG A 357 15.39 11.80 -3.91
C ARG A 357 16.77 11.33 -3.42
N GLY A 358 17.68 11.00 -4.33
CA GLY A 358 19.08 10.66 -4.00
C GLY A 358 19.84 11.78 -3.29
N ARG A 359 19.48 13.05 -3.57
CA ARG A 359 20.01 14.24 -2.88
C ARG A 359 19.32 14.54 -1.53
N GLY A 360 18.34 13.73 -1.12
CA GLY A 360 17.59 13.91 0.13
C GLY A 360 16.47 14.94 0.05
N GLU A 361 16.05 15.36 -1.15
CA GLU A 361 14.90 16.27 -1.32
C GLU A 361 13.58 15.52 -1.11
N SER A 362 12.58 16.19 -0.52
CA SER A 362 11.24 15.62 -0.33
C SER A 362 10.42 15.73 -1.63
N VAL A 363 10.46 14.66 -2.43
CA VAL A 363 9.83 14.59 -3.76
C VAL A 363 8.61 13.67 -3.76
N VAL A 364 7.48 14.20 -4.19
CA VAL A 364 6.26 13.44 -4.51
C VAL A 364 6.08 13.37 -6.03
N SER A 365 5.64 12.23 -6.56
CA SER A 365 5.49 12.06 -8.01
C SER A 365 4.18 11.39 -8.41
N ALA A 366 3.71 11.62 -9.64
CA ALA A 366 2.56 10.93 -10.23
C ALA A 366 2.75 10.75 -11.75
N PHE A 367 2.58 9.54 -12.27
CA PHE A 367 2.70 9.22 -13.71
C PHE A 367 1.33 8.77 -14.26
N LEU A 368 0.76 9.58 -15.16
CA LEU A 368 -0.57 9.34 -15.74
C LEU A 368 -0.41 8.59 -17.09
N HIS A 369 -1.01 7.40 -17.21
CA HIS A 369 -0.91 6.52 -18.40
C HIS A 369 -2.29 6.08 -18.94
N GLU A 370 -2.38 5.84 -20.27
CA GLU A 370 -3.56 5.30 -20.98
C GLU A 370 -3.27 3.90 -21.57
N PRO A 371 -4.28 3.00 -21.69
CA PRO A 371 -5.60 3.07 -21.07
C PRO A 371 -5.46 2.74 -19.59
N ASN A 372 -5.98 3.57 -18.69
CA ASN A 372 -5.91 3.31 -17.26
C ASN A 372 -6.77 2.04 -16.96
N PRO A 373 -6.18 0.83 -16.79
CA PRO A 373 -6.93 -0.44 -16.68
C PRO A 373 -7.71 -0.54 -15.37
N THR A 374 -7.37 0.33 -14.44
CA THR A 374 -7.96 0.37 -13.13
C THR A 374 -8.84 1.60 -13.07
N ASN A 375 -10.15 1.36 -13.14
CA ASN A 375 -10.98 1.82 -12.03
C ASN A 375 -10.24 1.41 -10.75
N ILE A 376 -9.27 2.21 -10.30
CA ILE A 376 -8.89 2.22 -8.90
C ILE A 376 -10.14 2.82 -8.29
N ASP A 377 -11.06 1.92 -7.94
CA ASP A 377 -12.22 2.23 -7.15
C ASP A 377 -11.63 2.71 -5.82
N ALA A 378 -11.33 4.01 -5.73
CA ALA A 378 -10.67 4.63 -4.58
C ALA A 378 -11.43 4.27 -3.29
N TRP A 379 -12.72 3.99 -3.44
CA TRP A 379 -13.65 3.37 -2.50
C TRP A 379 -13.24 1.97 -1.97
N ARG A 380 -12.83 1.03 -2.84
CA ARG A 380 -12.34 -0.31 -2.43
C ARG A 380 -11.01 -0.23 -1.72
N LEU A 381 -10.19 0.68 -2.19
CA LEU A 381 -8.89 0.92 -1.63
C LEU A 381 -9.04 1.45 -0.20
N LEU A 382 -9.93 2.43 0.00
CA LEU A 382 -10.35 2.90 1.32
C LEU A 382 -10.97 1.81 2.19
N SER A 383 -11.85 0.97 1.63
CA SER A 383 -12.48 -0.15 2.37
C SER A 383 -11.44 -1.15 2.88
N LYS A 384 -10.42 -1.46 2.08
CA LYS A 384 -9.29 -2.31 2.49
C LYS A 384 -8.36 -1.64 3.51
N ILE A 385 -8.12 -0.33 3.38
CA ILE A 385 -7.39 0.45 4.40
C ILE A 385 -8.15 0.43 5.72
N ILE A 386 -9.47 0.58 5.68
CA ILE A 386 -10.34 0.55 6.85
C ILE A 386 -10.31 -0.86 7.44
N GLU A 387 -10.57 -1.93 6.68
CA GLU A 387 -10.45 -3.31 7.17
C GLU A 387 -9.07 -3.63 7.78
N GLN A 388 -7.99 -3.18 7.14
CA GLN A 388 -6.63 -3.42 7.64
C GLN A 388 -6.29 -2.53 8.84
N ALA A 389 -6.80 -1.29 8.91
CA ALA A 389 -6.74 -0.44 10.09
C ALA A 389 -7.54 -1.02 11.26
N LEU A 390 -8.70 -1.63 10.99
CA LEU A 390 -9.51 -2.38 11.94
C LEU A 390 -8.80 -3.65 12.44
N ASP A 391 -7.97 -4.30 11.60
CA ASP A 391 -7.09 -5.42 11.97
C ASP A 391 -5.77 -4.98 12.65
N ILE A 392 -5.36 -3.72 12.51
CA ILE A 392 -4.24 -3.07 13.22
C ILE A 392 -4.64 -2.74 14.67
N GLU A 393 -5.90 -2.39 14.90
CA GLU A 393 -6.47 -2.04 16.22
C GLU A 393 -7.63 -3.00 16.61
N PRO A 394 -7.37 -4.19 17.19
CA PRO A 394 -8.40 -5.18 17.52
C PRO A 394 -9.42 -4.76 18.59
N LYS A 395 -9.39 -3.49 19.04
CA LYS A 395 -10.42 -2.87 19.88
C LYS A 395 -11.78 -2.76 19.18
N LEU A 396 -11.78 -2.70 17.85
CA LEU A 396 -13.00 -2.60 17.04
C LEU A 396 -13.77 -3.92 16.92
N ARG A 397 -13.17 -5.06 17.30
CA ARG A 397 -13.87 -6.35 17.42
C ARG A 397 -14.44 -6.62 18.81
N SER A 398 -14.02 -5.87 19.84
CA SER A 398 -14.33 -6.17 21.23
C SER A 398 -15.35 -5.22 21.86
N GLY A 399 -16.34 -4.78 21.09
CA GLY A 399 -17.60 -4.27 21.65
C GLY A 399 -18.66 -5.36 21.58
N GLN A 400 -19.00 -5.99 22.70
CA GLN A 400 -20.27 -6.71 22.86
C GLN A 400 -20.73 -6.62 24.32
N PRO A 401 -22.04 -6.71 24.62
CA PRO A 401 -23.22 -6.26 23.89
C PRO A 401 -24.17 -5.40 24.78
N LEU A 402 -25.32 -5.01 24.21
CA LEU A 402 -26.48 -4.28 24.77
C LEU A 402 -26.34 -2.75 24.59
N PHE A 403 -27.13 -2.11 23.72
CA PHE A 403 -28.58 -2.03 23.84
C PHE A 403 -29.32 -1.99 22.49
N GLU A 404 -30.50 -2.62 22.47
CA GLU A 404 -31.60 -2.46 21.51
C GLU A 404 -31.26 -2.52 20.01
N GLY A 405 -31.03 -3.74 19.53
CA GLY A 405 -31.48 -4.16 18.20
C GLY A 405 -30.90 -3.40 16.99
N GLY A 406 -29.58 -3.47 16.78
CA GLY A 406 -28.98 -3.08 15.51
C GLY A 406 -27.60 -3.70 15.32
N ASP A 407 -27.50 -4.65 14.38
CA ASP A 407 -26.23 -5.27 13.97
C ASP A 407 -25.31 -4.22 13.32
N VAL A 408 -24.03 -4.21 13.69
CA VAL A 408 -23.00 -3.36 13.07
C VAL A 408 -22.87 -3.65 11.57
N MET A 409 -23.13 -4.90 11.16
CA MET A 409 -23.26 -5.27 9.74
C MET A 409 -24.52 -4.68 9.10
N GLY A 410 -25.60 -4.53 9.89
CA GLY A 410 -26.84 -3.86 9.51
C GLY A 410 -26.68 -2.35 9.29
N LEU A 411 -25.89 -1.66 10.13
CA LEU A 411 -25.55 -0.24 9.95
C LEU A 411 -24.69 0.01 8.70
N LEU A 412 -23.73 -0.87 8.41
CA LEU A 412 -22.96 -0.84 7.15
C LEU A 412 -23.85 -1.15 5.93
N ALA A 413 -24.87 -2.00 6.09
CA ALA A 413 -25.86 -2.29 5.06
C ALA A 413 -26.87 -1.13 4.85
N GLU A 414 -27.26 -0.39 5.90
CA GLU A 414 -28.13 0.79 5.79
C GLU A 414 -27.40 1.99 5.17
N ALA A 415 -26.14 2.24 5.54
CA ALA A 415 -25.28 3.22 4.87
C ALA A 415 -25.09 2.90 3.37
N ARG A 416 -25.05 1.60 3.02
CA ARG A 416 -25.00 1.10 1.63
C ARG A 416 -26.34 1.23 0.88
N ASN A 417 -27.47 1.20 1.57
CA ASN A 417 -28.81 1.28 0.97
C ASN A 417 -29.32 2.72 0.75
N ARG A 418 -28.73 3.72 1.42
CA ARG A 418 -29.10 5.15 1.29
C ARG A 418 -28.24 5.95 0.30
N VAL A 419 -27.40 5.25 -0.49
CA VAL A 419 -26.55 5.82 -1.54
C VAL A 419 -27.41 6.45 -2.65
N PRO A 420 -27.21 7.74 -3.02
CA PRO A 420 -27.88 8.33 -4.16
C PRO A 420 -27.53 7.57 -5.44
N THR A 421 -28.46 7.51 -6.40
CA THR A 421 -28.23 6.85 -7.69
C THR A 421 -26.99 7.41 -8.39
N ARG A 422 -25.96 6.56 -8.44
CA ARG A 422 -24.81 6.53 -9.33
C ARG A 422 -24.97 7.53 -10.53
N PRO A 423 -24.16 8.61 -10.66
CA PRO A 423 -24.22 9.57 -11.78
C PRO A 423 -23.57 9.01 -13.07
N SER A 424 -24.09 9.33 -14.26
CA SER A 424 -23.80 8.65 -15.54
C SER A 424 -22.31 8.47 -15.93
N ARG A 425 -21.97 7.38 -16.64
CA ARG A 425 -20.58 6.94 -16.97
C ARG A 425 -19.72 7.94 -17.77
N LYS A 426 -20.31 8.92 -18.44
CA LYS A 426 -19.56 10.03 -19.06
C LYS A 426 -18.92 10.97 -18.03
N SER A 427 -19.44 11.05 -16.80
CA SER A 427 -18.81 11.82 -15.71
C SER A 427 -17.72 11.05 -14.96
N GLN A 428 -17.73 9.71 -15.00
CA GLN A 428 -16.80 8.85 -14.24
C GLN A 428 -15.36 8.78 -14.79
N LEU A 429 -15.15 8.86 -16.11
CA LEU A 429 -13.79 8.86 -16.68
C LEU A 429 -13.03 10.15 -16.36
N ALA A 430 -13.75 11.28 -16.28
CA ALA A 430 -13.22 12.58 -15.89
C ALA A 430 -12.87 12.62 -14.39
N GLU A 431 -13.79 12.26 -13.48
CA GLU A 431 -13.58 12.42 -12.04
C GLU A 431 -12.47 11.51 -11.47
N ASN A 432 -12.23 10.33 -12.04
CA ASN A 432 -11.33 9.33 -11.46
C ASN A 432 -9.82 9.67 -11.58
N ASN A 433 -9.40 10.39 -12.63
CA ASN A 433 -7.96 10.66 -12.84
C ASN A 433 -7.41 11.73 -11.88
N VAL A 434 -8.18 12.78 -11.61
CA VAL A 434 -7.77 13.85 -10.68
C VAL A 434 -7.83 13.40 -9.22
N GLN A 435 -8.84 12.59 -8.86
CA GLN A 435 -8.92 11.98 -7.54
C GLN A 435 -7.78 10.98 -7.31
N GLY A 436 -7.40 10.20 -8.33
CA GLY A 436 -6.22 9.34 -8.31
C GLY A 436 -4.90 10.10 -8.13
N LEU A 437 -4.75 11.25 -8.81
CA LEU A 437 -3.61 12.16 -8.63
C LEU A 437 -3.52 12.68 -7.18
N PHE A 438 -4.62 13.15 -6.61
CA PHE A 438 -4.67 13.62 -5.23
C PHE A 438 -4.39 12.49 -4.23
N ALA A 439 -4.98 11.32 -4.41
CA ALA A 439 -4.74 10.16 -3.54
C ALA A 439 -3.26 9.71 -3.57
N ALA A 440 -2.68 9.57 -4.78
CA ALA A 440 -1.29 9.12 -4.94
C ALA A 440 -0.27 10.09 -4.33
N THR A 441 -0.50 11.39 -4.49
CA THR A 441 0.39 12.41 -3.93
C THR A 441 0.14 12.62 -2.43
N ALA A 442 -1.11 12.53 -1.94
CA ALA A 442 -1.42 12.58 -0.51
C ALA A 442 -0.77 11.42 0.26
N ARG A 443 -0.76 10.20 -0.30
CA ARG A 443 -0.02 9.06 0.28
C ARG A 443 1.46 9.41 0.47
N GLN A 444 2.14 9.86 -0.58
CA GLN A 444 3.57 10.16 -0.51
C GLN A 444 3.89 11.28 0.48
N LEU A 445 2.99 12.26 0.63
CA LEU A 445 3.10 13.28 1.68
C LEU A 445 2.97 12.68 3.09
N LEU A 446 2.05 11.73 3.28
CA LEU A 446 1.91 10.98 4.53
C LEU A 446 3.11 10.06 4.80
N ASP A 447 3.79 9.56 3.77
CA ASP A 447 5.07 8.84 3.92
C ASP A 447 6.21 9.79 4.38
N ILE A 448 6.21 11.02 3.88
CA ILE A 448 7.14 12.08 4.32
C ILE A 448 6.84 12.50 5.77
N GLU A 449 5.57 12.61 6.17
CA GLU A 449 5.15 12.97 7.53
C GLU A 449 4.10 12.00 8.13
N PRO A 450 4.52 10.81 8.62
CA PRO A 450 3.60 9.76 9.11
C PRO A 450 2.76 10.17 10.33
N LYS A 451 3.16 11.23 11.04
CA LYS A 451 2.42 11.74 12.20
C LYS A 451 1.05 12.31 11.82
N LEU A 452 0.87 12.74 10.57
CA LEU A 452 -0.39 13.34 10.10
C LEU A 452 -1.53 12.33 9.95
N ILE A 453 -1.21 11.04 9.84
CA ILE A 453 -2.20 9.96 9.72
C ILE A 453 -3.17 9.99 10.91
N GLY A 454 -2.64 10.05 12.13
CA GLY A 454 -3.47 10.06 13.35
C GLY A 454 -4.14 11.42 13.64
N SER A 455 -3.66 12.52 13.05
CA SER A 455 -4.21 13.85 13.33
C SER A 455 -5.18 14.39 12.29
N ILE A 456 -5.09 13.93 11.03
CA ILE A 456 -5.94 14.39 9.93
C ILE A 456 -6.99 13.32 9.61
N LEU A 457 -6.58 12.07 9.36
CA LEU A 457 -7.52 11.01 8.98
C LEU A 457 -8.44 10.59 10.14
N MET A 458 -7.95 10.59 11.38
CA MET A 458 -8.75 10.17 12.56
C MET A 458 -9.55 11.31 13.21
N ARG A 459 -9.33 12.59 12.88
CA ARG A 459 -10.08 13.71 13.47
C ARG A 459 -11.55 13.75 13.05
N VAL A 460 -11.85 13.14 11.91
CA VAL A 460 -13.18 13.14 11.30
C VAL A 460 -14.04 11.98 11.82
N TRP A 461 -13.48 11.07 12.62
CA TRP A 461 -14.20 9.91 13.17
C TRP A 461 -14.60 10.17 14.63
N GLU A 462 -15.90 10.30 14.88
CA GLU A 462 -16.47 10.28 16.24
C GLU A 462 -16.72 8.82 16.66
N ASP A 463 -16.35 8.47 17.88
CA ASP A 463 -16.55 7.13 18.48
C ASP A 463 -16.08 5.96 17.59
N ASP A 464 -14.92 6.13 16.96
CA ASP A 464 -14.28 5.14 16.08
C ASP A 464 -15.15 4.75 14.85
N LYS A 465 -16.08 5.62 14.44
CA LYS A 465 -16.88 5.47 13.21
C LYS A 465 -16.68 6.68 12.29
N PRO A 466 -16.52 6.47 10.96
CA PRO A 466 -16.75 7.56 10.01
C PRO A 466 -18.20 8.06 10.11
N PRO A 467 -18.47 9.36 9.94
CA PRO A 467 -19.83 9.90 9.89
C PRO A 467 -20.68 9.14 8.86
N GLU A 468 -21.98 8.97 9.11
CA GLU A 468 -22.89 8.36 8.13
C GLU A 468 -22.77 9.06 6.77
N GLY A 469 -22.41 8.31 5.72
CA GLY A 469 -22.23 8.85 4.37
C GLY A 469 -20.87 9.53 4.10
N TRP A 470 -19.87 9.35 4.97
CA TRP A 470 -18.55 9.94 4.77
C TRP A 470 -17.80 9.33 3.57
N THR A 471 -17.60 10.14 2.55
CA THR A 471 -16.62 9.93 1.48
C THR A 471 -15.49 10.94 1.68
N PRO A 472 -14.21 10.54 1.73
CA PRO A 472 -13.13 11.52 1.72
C PRO A 472 -13.17 12.26 0.39
N ASP A 473 -13.44 13.55 0.47
CA ASP A 473 -13.11 14.46 -0.63
C ASP A 473 -11.58 14.49 -0.72
N PHE A 474 -10.97 13.73 -1.66
CA PHE A 474 -9.51 13.70 -1.77
C PHE A 474 -8.94 15.07 -2.09
N ARG A 475 -9.73 15.98 -2.66
CA ARG A 475 -9.36 17.39 -2.85
C ARG A 475 -9.14 18.08 -1.51
N ALA A 476 -10.07 17.92 -0.58
CA ALA A 476 -9.99 18.46 0.77
C ALA A 476 -8.87 17.79 1.59
N LEU A 477 -8.80 16.46 1.55
CA LEU A 477 -7.77 15.69 2.25
C LEU A 477 -6.36 16.05 1.75
N TRP A 478 -6.16 16.08 0.43
CA TRP A 478 -4.89 16.46 -0.16
C TRP A 478 -4.47 17.87 0.24
N LYS A 479 -5.41 18.83 0.23
CA LYS A 479 -5.16 20.19 0.68
C LYS A 479 -4.71 20.25 2.14
N GLU A 480 -5.41 19.57 3.05
CA GLU A 480 -5.06 19.53 4.48
C GLU A 480 -3.69 18.89 4.73
N VAL A 481 -3.44 17.73 4.13
CA VAL A 481 -2.16 17.03 4.24
C VAL A 481 -1.03 17.88 3.66
N MET A 482 -1.24 18.51 2.50
CA MET A 482 -0.26 19.36 1.85
C MET A 482 0.08 20.59 2.69
N ILE A 483 -0.90 21.27 3.29
CA ILE A 483 -0.67 22.43 4.17
C ILE A 483 0.21 22.03 5.37
N GLU A 484 -0.18 20.96 6.07
CA GLU A 484 0.54 20.52 7.27
C GLU A 484 1.93 19.96 6.95
N THR A 485 2.11 19.39 5.75
CA THR A 485 3.42 18.91 5.29
C THR A 485 4.32 20.07 4.88
N LEU A 486 3.80 21.05 4.13
CA LEU A 486 4.54 22.26 3.71
C LEU A 486 4.96 23.15 4.89
N ALA A 487 4.25 23.07 6.02
CA ALA A 487 4.66 23.74 7.24
C ALA A 487 5.99 23.22 7.82
N LYS A 488 6.42 22.01 7.43
CA LYS A 488 7.60 21.32 7.97
C LYS A 488 8.66 21.00 6.92
N HIS A 489 8.24 20.78 5.67
CA HIS A 489 9.07 20.27 4.59
C HIS A 489 8.93 21.14 3.35
N ARG A 490 10.01 21.30 2.60
CA ARG A 490 9.96 21.79 1.22
C ARG A 490 9.56 20.63 0.31
N ILE A 491 8.54 20.82 -0.53
CA ILE A 491 7.98 19.74 -1.34
C ILE A 491 8.18 20.02 -2.83
N ILE A 492 8.71 19.04 -3.56
CA ILE A 492 8.78 19.06 -5.02
C ILE A 492 7.77 18.03 -5.54
N ALA A 493 6.76 18.48 -6.29
CA ALA A 493 5.77 17.62 -6.93
C ALA A 493 6.08 17.47 -8.44
N VAL A 494 6.28 16.23 -8.88
CA VAL A 494 6.56 15.89 -10.29
C VAL A 494 5.35 15.14 -10.88
N ILE A 495 4.70 15.72 -11.89
CA ILE A 495 3.48 15.18 -12.50
C ILE A 495 3.72 14.93 -13.99
N ASP A 496 3.74 13.67 -14.40
CA ASP A 496 3.91 13.24 -15.79
C ASP A 496 2.58 12.83 -16.43
N GLY A 497 2.37 13.23 -17.69
CA GLY A 497 1.16 12.94 -18.45
C GLY A 497 -0.02 13.83 -18.11
N PHE A 498 0.19 15.09 -17.73
CA PHE A 498 -0.91 16.01 -17.36
C PHE A 498 -1.93 16.22 -18.51
N ASP A 499 -1.49 16.09 -19.77
CA ASP A 499 -2.36 16.12 -20.97
C ASP A 499 -3.30 14.92 -21.10
N LYS A 500 -3.08 13.86 -20.31
CA LYS A 500 -3.92 12.65 -20.31
C LYS A 500 -5.20 12.82 -19.50
N MET A 501 -5.31 13.90 -18.73
CA MET A 501 -6.53 14.26 -18.02
C MET A 501 -7.46 15.06 -18.94
N GLU A 502 -8.76 14.80 -18.85
CA GLU A 502 -9.75 15.65 -19.52
C GLU A 502 -9.70 17.08 -18.96
N ARG A 503 -10.13 18.06 -19.76
CA ARG A 503 -10.00 19.48 -19.41
C ARG A 503 -10.70 19.85 -18.10
N GLN A 504 -11.84 19.23 -17.81
CA GLN A 504 -12.57 19.44 -16.55
C GLN A 504 -11.72 19.04 -15.33
N CYS A 505 -10.97 17.95 -15.43
CA CYS A 505 -10.10 17.43 -14.38
C CYS A 505 -8.86 18.32 -14.19
N GLN A 506 -8.28 18.80 -15.30
CA GLN A 506 -7.17 19.75 -15.27
C GLN A 506 -7.59 21.03 -14.54
N ASN A 507 -8.77 21.57 -14.88
CA ASN A 507 -9.32 22.74 -14.21
C ASN A 507 -9.57 22.48 -12.72
N ALA A 508 -10.14 21.34 -12.36
CA ALA A 508 -10.33 20.96 -10.97
C ALA A 508 -9.00 20.87 -10.20
N PHE A 509 -7.93 20.35 -10.80
CA PHE A 509 -6.60 20.38 -10.19
C PHE A 509 -6.14 21.81 -9.93
N PHE A 510 -6.21 22.68 -10.94
CA PHE A 510 -5.76 24.07 -10.83
C PHE A 510 -6.56 24.90 -9.82
N GLU A 511 -7.88 24.77 -9.79
CA GLU A 511 -8.73 25.38 -8.75
C GLU A 511 -8.34 24.91 -7.33
N THR A 512 -7.96 23.63 -7.17
CA THR A 512 -7.47 23.12 -5.87
C THR A 512 -6.17 23.78 -5.47
N LEU A 513 -5.28 23.95 -6.45
CA LEU A 513 -4.00 24.61 -6.26
C LEU A 513 -4.19 26.08 -5.87
N GLU A 514 -5.13 26.79 -6.50
CA GLU A 514 -5.51 28.16 -6.13
C GLU A 514 -5.99 28.22 -4.67
N HIS A 515 -6.94 27.36 -4.28
CA HIS A 515 -7.43 27.30 -2.90
C HIS A 515 -6.33 26.94 -1.89
N LEU A 516 -5.38 26.08 -2.26
CA LEU A 516 -4.22 25.76 -1.43
C LEU A 516 -3.35 27.02 -1.25
N MET A 517 -3.03 27.73 -2.33
CA MET A 517 -2.22 28.94 -2.28
C MET A 517 -2.88 30.04 -1.44
N GLU A 518 -4.19 30.23 -1.56
CA GLU A 518 -4.97 31.15 -0.75
C GLU A 518 -4.95 30.77 0.75
N ALA A 519 -5.17 29.49 1.07
CA ALA A 519 -5.12 29.00 2.45
C ALA A 519 -3.72 29.21 3.08
N LEU A 520 -2.67 28.97 2.30
CA LEU A 520 -1.29 29.18 2.71
C LEU A 520 -0.97 30.65 2.97
N GLN A 521 -1.50 31.58 2.17
CA GLN A 521 -1.40 33.03 2.39
C GLN A 521 -2.21 33.50 3.61
N ALA A 522 -3.41 32.96 3.82
CA ALA A 522 -4.29 33.31 4.94
C ALA A 522 -3.76 32.80 6.29
N SER A 523 -3.00 31.70 6.29
CA SER A 523 -2.37 31.12 7.48
C SER A 523 -1.21 32.00 8.00
N LYS A 524 -1.52 33.06 8.76
CA LYS A 524 -0.55 33.92 9.47
C LYS A 524 0.17 33.21 10.63
N LYS A 525 0.57 31.93 10.50
CA LYS A 525 1.39 31.25 11.51
C LYS A 525 2.88 31.47 11.17
N PRO A 526 3.63 32.26 11.95
CA PRO A 526 5.06 32.41 11.73
C PRO A 526 5.73 31.06 11.96
N SER A 527 6.38 30.51 10.93
CA SER A 527 7.32 29.40 11.07
C SER A 527 8.39 29.80 12.10
N TRP A 528 8.38 29.14 13.25
CA TRP A 528 9.26 29.41 14.38
C TRP A 528 10.67 28.85 14.11
N THR A 529 11.31 29.22 12.99
CA THR A 529 12.77 29.10 12.74
C THR A 529 13.12 29.67 11.36
N ARG A 530 13.12 31.00 11.19
CA ARG A 530 14.08 31.66 10.28
C ARG A 530 14.13 33.16 10.57
N LYS A 531 15.25 33.61 11.12
CA LYS A 531 15.54 35.05 11.30
C LYS A 531 15.82 35.68 9.92
N LYS A 532 15.08 36.76 9.65
CA LYS A 532 15.34 37.85 8.68
C LYS A 532 15.46 37.46 7.19
N GLY A 533 14.33 37.54 6.48
CA GLY A 533 14.21 37.67 5.03
C GLY A 533 12.76 38.04 4.66
N PRO A 534 12.50 38.73 3.53
CA PRO A 534 11.15 39.14 3.14
C PRO A 534 10.26 37.90 2.95
N GLN A 535 8.98 38.05 3.34
CA GLN A 535 7.98 36.97 3.47
C GLN A 535 7.99 36.03 2.25
N THR A 536 8.48 34.80 2.42
CA THR A 536 8.54 33.80 1.34
C THR A 536 7.44 32.78 1.53
N PHE A 537 6.67 32.60 0.46
CA PHE A 537 5.68 31.56 0.28
C PHE A 537 6.23 30.19 0.68
N HIS A 538 5.37 29.37 1.27
CA HIS A 538 5.62 27.95 1.54
C HIS A 538 6.26 27.28 0.32
N ASP A 539 7.33 26.52 0.54
CA ASP A 539 8.29 26.08 -0.48
C ASP A 539 7.75 24.89 -1.32
N LEU A 540 6.63 25.07 -2.00
CA LEU A 540 6.07 24.12 -2.98
C LEU A 540 6.65 24.39 -4.36
N ARG A 541 7.12 23.34 -5.04
CA ARG A 541 7.59 23.41 -6.43
C ARG A 541 6.88 22.38 -7.29
N LEU A 542 6.42 22.81 -8.46
CA LEU A 542 5.67 21.97 -9.39
C LEU A 542 6.48 21.74 -10.67
N LEU A 543 6.58 20.48 -11.11
CA LEU A 543 7.17 20.09 -12.38
C LEU A 543 6.18 19.25 -13.18
N PHE A 544 5.75 19.76 -14.33
CA PHE A 544 4.82 19.08 -15.22
C PHE A 544 5.52 18.53 -16.46
N PHE A 545 5.13 17.33 -16.87
CA PHE A 545 5.46 16.77 -18.18
C PHE A 545 4.18 16.51 -18.97
N SER A 546 4.14 16.95 -20.23
CA SER A 546 3.00 16.69 -21.11
C SER A 546 3.38 16.70 -22.60
N ASN A 547 2.50 16.22 -23.47
CA ASN A 547 2.54 16.65 -24.87
C ASN A 547 2.05 18.12 -24.99
N GLU A 548 2.24 18.74 -26.15
CA GLU A 548 1.59 20.02 -26.43
C GLU A 548 0.08 19.83 -26.53
N TYR A 549 -0.69 20.70 -25.88
CA TYR A 549 -2.15 20.71 -25.91
C TYR A 549 -2.67 22.17 -25.93
N PRO A 550 -3.89 22.43 -26.45
CA PRO A 550 -4.38 23.78 -26.71
C PRO A 550 -4.40 24.74 -25.50
N GLY A 551 -4.51 24.22 -24.27
CA GLY A 551 -4.55 25.02 -23.04
C GLY A 551 -3.19 25.28 -22.38
N LEU A 552 -2.11 24.65 -22.85
CA LEU A 552 -0.80 24.68 -22.17
C LEU A 552 -0.25 26.11 -22.03
N GLU A 553 -0.35 26.90 -23.10
CA GLU A 553 0.14 28.28 -23.12
C GLU A 553 -0.64 29.18 -22.17
N SER A 554 -1.98 29.14 -22.23
CA SER A 554 -2.84 29.94 -21.36
C SER A 554 -2.63 29.59 -19.89
N ASP A 555 -2.51 28.30 -19.57
CA ASP A 555 -2.33 27.83 -18.19
C ASP A 555 -0.96 28.23 -17.66
N SER A 556 0.08 28.09 -18.49
CA SER A 556 1.44 28.50 -18.11
C SER A 556 1.54 30.00 -17.86
N ILE A 557 0.87 30.82 -18.66
CA ILE A 557 0.83 32.28 -18.45
C ILE A 557 0.04 32.61 -17.19
N LYS A 558 -1.14 32.01 -17.00
CA LYS A 558 -2.02 32.26 -15.84
C LYS A 558 -1.31 31.98 -14.51
N TYR A 559 -0.59 30.85 -14.41
CA TYR A 559 0.10 30.44 -13.18
C TYR A 559 1.58 30.86 -13.13
N GLY A 560 2.06 31.60 -14.13
CA GLY A 560 3.43 32.09 -14.20
C GLY A 560 4.49 30.99 -14.34
N PHE A 561 4.14 29.83 -14.90
CA PHE A 561 5.06 28.71 -15.07
C PHE A 561 6.09 28.95 -16.16
N THR A 562 7.33 28.53 -15.91
CA THR A 562 8.37 28.50 -16.94
C THR A 562 8.08 27.34 -17.90
N ARG A 563 8.22 27.54 -19.21
CA ARG A 563 8.02 26.50 -20.21
C ARG A 563 9.34 26.10 -20.84
N TYR A 564 9.50 24.81 -21.11
CA TYR A 564 10.61 24.28 -21.88
C TYR A 564 10.12 23.16 -22.81
N THR A 565 10.35 23.30 -24.11
CA THR A 565 10.05 22.26 -25.09
C THR A 565 11.31 21.46 -25.39
N ILE A 566 11.23 20.13 -25.24
CA ILE A 566 12.32 19.20 -25.59
C ILE A 566 12.61 19.29 -27.09
N LYS A 567 13.85 19.61 -27.43
CA LYS A 567 14.36 19.75 -28.79
C LYS A 567 15.15 18.51 -29.19
N THR A 568 15.35 18.32 -30.49
CA THR A 568 16.14 17.21 -31.03
C THR A 568 17.59 17.23 -30.56
N VAL A 569 18.15 18.41 -30.27
CA VAL A 569 19.51 18.55 -29.72
C VAL A 569 19.63 18.01 -28.30
N ASP A 570 18.55 17.97 -27.54
CA ASP A 570 18.54 17.47 -26.16
C ASP A 570 18.65 15.95 -26.15
N THR A 571 17.90 15.27 -27.02
CA THR A 571 17.79 13.82 -27.01
C THR A 571 18.80 13.11 -27.91
N ARG A 572 19.52 13.83 -28.79
CA ARG A 572 20.44 13.24 -29.77
C ARG A 572 21.53 12.35 -29.14
N ALA A 573 22.22 12.87 -28.12
CA ALA A 573 23.31 12.13 -27.46
C ALA A 573 22.79 10.91 -26.69
N ASP A 574 21.65 11.06 -26.02
CA ASP A 574 21.00 9.99 -25.29
C ASP A 574 20.50 8.89 -26.23
N ILE A 575 19.87 9.23 -27.36
CA ILE A 575 19.43 8.27 -28.37
C ILE A 575 20.63 7.52 -28.95
N LYS A 576 21.73 8.21 -29.25
CA LYS A 576 22.97 7.56 -29.72
C LYS A 576 23.49 6.55 -28.70
N THR A 577 23.48 6.91 -27.41
CA THR A 577 23.86 6.02 -26.31
C THR A 577 22.91 4.82 -26.19
N ALA A 578 21.60 5.05 -26.30
CA ALA A 578 20.57 4.01 -26.25
C ALA A 578 20.70 3.01 -27.42
N VAL A 579 20.92 3.53 -28.64
CA VAL A 579 21.14 2.74 -29.85
C VAL A 579 22.40 1.89 -29.71
N GLY A 580 23.52 2.49 -29.26
CA GLY A 580 24.79 1.78 -29.07
C GLY A 580 24.66 0.58 -28.13
N ARG A 581 24.04 0.77 -26.95
CA ARG A 581 23.80 -0.35 -26.01
C ARG A 581 22.86 -1.40 -26.57
N ARG A 582 21.83 -0.97 -27.30
CA ARG A 582 20.89 -1.92 -27.90
C ARG A 582 21.58 -2.76 -28.97
N LEU A 583 22.49 -2.18 -29.74
CA LEU A 583 23.32 -2.89 -30.71
C LEU A 583 24.23 -3.92 -30.05
N GLU A 584 24.87 -3.60 -28.92
CA GLU A 584 25.68 -4.58 -28.15
C GLU A 584 24.86 -5.82 -27.73
N VAL A 585 23.57 -5.64 -27.42
CA VAL A 585 22.66 -6.74 -27.11
C VAL A 585 22.26 -7.52 -28.38
N LEU A 586 22.00 -6.82 -29.48
CA LEU A 586 21.65 -7.44 -30.76
C LEU A 586 22.81 -8.24 -31.35
N GLU A 587 24.06 -7.82 -31.14
CA GLU A 587 25.27 -8.54 -31.57
C GLU A 587 25.40 -9.94 -30.98
N LYS A 588 24.82 -10.16 -29.80
CA LYS A 588 24.79 -11.50 -29.16
C LYS A 588 23.84 -12.46 -29.90
N ILE A 589 22.94 -11.94 -30.73
CA ILE A 589 21.88 -12.68 -31.43
C ILE A 589 22.17 -12.76 -32.93
N HIS A 590 22.64 -11.66 -33.53
CA HIS A 590 22.98 -11.56 -34.95
C HIS A 590 24.37 -10.94 -35.15
N LYS A 591 25.23 -11.58 -35.95
CA LYS A 591 26.57 -11.08 -36.28
C LYS A 591 26.47 -10.02 -37.38
N TYR A 592 26.59 -8.75 -37.03
CA TYR A 592 26.72 -7.66 -38.00
C TYR A 592 28.18 -7.45 -38.40
N THR A 593 28.43 -7.03 -39.65
CA THR A 593 29.76 -6.59 -40.05
C THR A 593 30.13 -5.29 -39.29
N PRO A 594 31.41 -5.06 -38.95
CA PRO A 594 31.82 -3.84 -38.25
C PRO A 594 31.39 -2.54 -38.95
N LYS A 595 31.42 -2.54 -40.30
CA LYS A 595 30.94 -1.41 -41.12
C LYS A 595 29.44 -1.18 -40.99
N LEU A 596 28.64 -2.25 -41.02
CA LEU A 596 27.20 -2.15 -40.87
C LEU A 596 26.82 -1.69 -39.45
N ARG A 597 27.53 -2.18 -38.43
CA ARG A 597 27.36 -1.75 -37.03
C ARG A 597 27.57 -0.24 -36.90
N GLU A 598 28.66 0.27 -37.47
CA GLU A 598 28.97 1.71 -37.46
C GLU A 598 27.88 2.51 -38.20
N LYS A 599 27.44 2.02 -39.38
CA LYS A 599 26.34 2.64 -40.13
C LYS A 599 25.04 2.69 -39.32
N ILE A 600 24.64 1.60 -38.65
CA ILE A 600 23.44 1.57 -37.80
C ILE A 600 23.60 2.55 -36.63
N GLY A 601 24.77 2.58 -35.98
CA GLY A 601 25.07 3.45 -34.85
C GLY A 601 25.03 4.95 -35.18
N GLU A 602 25.30 5.33 -36.43
CA GLU A 602 25.26 6.73 -36.87
C GLU A 602 23.93 7.12 -37.53
N GLU A 603 23.35 6.26 -38.37
CA GLU A 603 22.17 6.61 -39.17
C GLU A 603 20.86 6.46 -38.38
N VAL A 604 20.73 5.47 -37.48
CA VAL A 604 19.50 5.31 -36.68
C VAL A 604 19.25 6.52 -35.76
N PRO A 605 20.22 7.05 -35.00
CA PRO A 605 19.98 8.25 -34.18
C PRO A 605 19.60 9.49 -35.00
N LYS A 606 20.15 9.64 -36.21
CA LYS A 606 19.79 10.74 -37.14
C LYS A 606 18.37 10.57 -37.63
N ALA A 607 18.02 9.37 -38.09
CA ALA A 607 16.70 9.03 -38.60
C ALA A 607 15.60 9.11 -37.53
N ALA A 608 15.94 8.89 -36.25
CA ALA A 608 15.00 8.97 -35.14
C ALA A 608 14.48 10.39 -34.87
N ASP A 609 15.19 11.43 -35.36
CA ASP A 609 14.84 12.84 -35.25
C ASP A 609 14.41 13.25 -33.82
N GLY A 610 15.20 12.84 -32.84
CA GLY A 610 14.96 13.16 -31.42
C GLY A 610 13.86 12.36 -30.74
N ILE A 611 13.25 11.37 -31.40
CA ILE A 611 12.20 10.50 -30.85
C ILE A 611 12.75 9.09 -30.58
N TYR A 612 12.92 8.73 -29.31
CA TYR A 612 13.44 7.40 -28.90
C TYR A 612 12.62 6.25 -29.47
N LEU A 613 11.30 6.39 -29.52
CA LEU A 613 10.41 5.36 -30.07
C LEU A 613 10.77 5.02 -31.53
N ARG A 614 11.16 6.01 -32.35
CA ARG A 614 11.55 5.75 -33.74
C ARG A 614 12.84 4.95 -33.81
N ALA A 615 13.83 5.30 -32.99
CA ALA A 615 15.06 4.52 -32.88
C ALA A 615 14.77 3.08 -32.42
N GLU A 616 13.88 2.90 -31.43
CA GLU A 616 13.51 1.59 -30.91
C GLU A 616 12.78 0.74 -31.95
N LEU A 617 11.81 1.32 -32.67
CA LEU A 617 11.08 0.62 -33.74
C LEU A 617 12.00 0.24 -34.91
N MET A 618 12.93 1.11 -35.30
CA MET A 618 13.94 0.81 -36.31
C MET A 618 14.91 -0.29 -35.84
N LEU A 619 15.39 -0.26 -34.60
CA LEU A 619 16.23 -1.35 -34.08
C LEU A 619 15.47 -2.65 -33.90
N GLY A 620 14.18 -2.56 -33.55
CA GLY A 620 13.27 -3.69 -33.43
C GLY A 620 13.05 -4.39 -34.77
N SER A 621 12.96 -3.64 -35.87
CA SER A 621 12.83 -4.23 -37.21
C SER A 621 14.09 -4.98 -37.65
N LEU A 622 15.27 -4.54 -37.23
CA LEU A 622 16.56 -5.19 -37.54
C LEU A 622 16.78 -6.52 -36.81
N LYS A 623 16.04 -6.80 -35.73
CA LYS A 623 16.21 -7.99 -34.88
C LYS A 623 15.66 -9.28 -35.51
N HIS A 624 14.83 -9.20 -36.54
CA HIS A 624 14.04 -10.34 -37.02
C HIS A 624 14.42 -10.79 -38.43
N ALA A 625 14.20 -12.09 -38.69
CA ALA A 625 14.64 -12.88 -39.84
C ALA A 625 14.09 -12.49 -41.22
N HIS A 626 13.69 -11.23 -41.42
CA HIS A 626 13.09 -10.71 -42.66
C HIS A 626 13.97 -9.66 -43.36
N TYR A 627 15.06 -9.21 -42.75
CA TYR A 627 16.03 -8.33 -43.39
C TYR A 627 17.29 -9.11 -43.78
N ASN A 628 17.55 -9.19 -45.08
CA ASN A 628 18.91 -9.40 -45.60
C ASN A 628 19.73 -8.11 -45.43
N GLU A 629 21.06 -8.18 -45.56
CA GLU A 629 21.95 -7.02 -45.42
C GLU A 629 21.54 -5.85 -46.33
N ASP A 630 21.06 -6.14 -47.55
CA ASP A 630 20.54 -5.15 -48.49
C ASP A 630 19.30 -4.40 -47.97
N GLY A 631 18.34 -5.10 -47.37
CA GLY A 631 17.16 -4.47 -46.79
C GLY A 631 17.48 -3.60 -45.56
N ILE A 632 18.54 -3.94 -44.82
CA ILE A 632 19.04 -3.08 -43.73
C ILE A 632 19.61 -1.79 -44.32
N HIS A 633 20.41 -1.90 -45.39
CA HIS A 633 20.92 -0.73 -46.10
C HIS A 633 19.79 0.14 -46.65
N GLU A 634 18.77 -0.45 -47.29
CA GLU A 634 17.61 0.28 -47.80
C GLU A 634 16.87 1.07 -46.71
N LEU A 635 16.63 0.46 -45.53
CA LEU A 635 15.98 1.12 -44.40
C LEU A 635 16.82 2.28 -43.84
N LEU A 636 18.14 2.15 -43.80
CA LEU A 636 19.05 3.18 -43.30
C LEU A 636 19.27 4.31 -44.31
N ASP A 637 19.27 4.00 -45.60
CA ASP A 637 19.46 4.98 -46.67
C ASP A 637 18.19 5.80 -46.93
N ASN A 638 17.02 5.19 -46.74
CA ASN A 638 15.71 5.85 -46.91
C ASN A 638 14.80 5.66 -45.68
N PRO A 639 15.17 6.19 -44.50
CA PRO A 639 14.41 5.98 -43.28
C PRO A 639 13.02 6.63 -43.37
N PRO A 640 11.96 5.96 -42.87
CA PRO A 640 10.63 6.56 -42.76
C PRO A 640 10.68 7.88 -41.97
N LYS A 641 10.17 8.95 -42.58
CA LYS A 641 10.27 10.33 -42.07
C LYS A 641 9.46 10.60 -40.80
N ASP A 642 8.45 9.79 -40.52
CA ASP A 642 7.54 9.94 -39.38
C ASP A 642 7.14 8.57 -38.80
N THR A 643 6.58 8.58 -37.60
CA THR A 643 6.21 7.36 -36.87
C THR A 643 5.08 6.58 -37.55
N ALA A 644 4.15 7.25 -38.24
CA ALA A 644 3.05 6.57 -38.94
C ALA A 644 3.56 5.76 -40.14
N LYS A 645 4.46 6.33 -40.94
CA LYS A 645 5.15 5.59 -42.03
C LYS A 645 6.02 4.46 -41.50
N LEU A 646 6.64 4.64 -40.34
CA LEU A 646 7.42 3.57 -39.71
C LEU A 646 6.51 2.39 -39.32
N TYR A 647 5.34 2.64 -38.74
CA TYR A 647 4.35 1.58 -38.50
C TYR A 647 3.87 0.93 -39.79
N ASP A 648 3.53 1.72 -40.82
CA ASP A 648 3.07 1.19 -42.11
C ASP A 648 4.12 0.28 -42.76
N HIS A 649 5.39 0.70 -42.74
CA HIS A 649 6.55 -0.08 -43.19
C HIS A 649 6.77 -1.36 -42.37
N LEU A 650 6.64 -1.29 -41.05
CA LEU A 650 6.76 -2.46 -40.18
C LEU A 650 5.70 -3.50 -40.53
N PHE A 651 4.47 -3.03 -40.70
CA PHE A 651 3.39 -3.92 -41.01
C PHE A 651 3.46 -4.48 -42.44
N GLU A 652 3.98 -3.72 -43.42
CA GLU A 652 4.29 -4.25 -44.77
C GLU A 652 5.05 -5.56 -44.66
N LYS A 653 6.10 -5.59 -43.83
CA LYS A 653 6.93 -6.77 -43.56
C LYS A 653 6.19 -7.87 -42.79
N ILE A 654 5.34 -7.51 -41.82
CA ILE A 654 4.52 -8.46 -41.06
C ILE A 654 3.51 -9.18 -41.98
N TRP A 655 2.93 -8.46 -42.94
CA TRP A 655 1.86 -8.97 -43.80
C TRP A 655 2.32 -9.83 -44.98
N VAL A 656 3.62 -9.85 -45.30
CA VAL A 656 4.19 -10.68 -46.38
C VAL A 656 3.86 -12.17 -46.21
N HIS A 657 3.69 -12.65 -44.97
CA HIS A 657 3.31 -14.04 -44.70
C HIS A 657 1.81 -14.18 -44.40
N GLU A 658 1.00 -14.47 -45.43
CA GLU A 658 -0.46 -14.59 -45.34
C GLU A 658 -0.94 -15.54 -44.22
N GLY A 659 -0.23 -16.65 -43.99
CA GLY A 659 -0.60 -17.64 -42.96
C GLY A 659 -0.61 -17.09 -41.53
N ASN A 660 0.21 -16.07 -41.23
CA ASN A 660 0.34 -15.47 -39.89
C ASN A 660 -0.41 -14.14 -39.75
N ARG A 661 -0.72 -13.47 -40.87
CA ARG A 661 -1.37 -12.15 -40.90
C ARG A 661 -2.67 -12.10 -40.08
N ARG A 662 -3.53 -13.10 -40.23
CA ARG A 662 -4.79 -13.19 -39.48
C ARG A 662 -4.58 -13.34 -37.97
N SER A 663 -3.66 -14.22 -37.57
CA SER A 663 -3.31 -14.47 -36.16
C SER A 663 -2.71 -13.23 -35.50
N VAL A 664 -1.79 -12.55 -36.18
CA VAL A 664 -1.16 -11.30 -35.70
C VAL A 664 -2.19 -10.19 -35.53
N LYS A 665 -3.11 -10.02 -36.50
CA LYS A 665 -4.18 -9.02 -36.42
C LYS A 665 -5.11 -9.25 -35.23
N GLN A 666 -5.43 -10.51 -34.92
CA GLN A 666 -6.26 -10.87 -33.76
C GLN A 666 -5.59 -10.52 -32.43
N ILE A 667 -4.32 -10.92 -32.25
CA ILE A 667 -3.60 -10.59 -31.02
C ILE A 667 -3.43 -9.09 -30.85
N LEU A 668 -3.06 -8.37 -31.92
CA LEU A 668 -2.95 -6.92 -31.85
C LEU A 668 -4.27 -6.26 -31.48
N SER A 669 -5.40 -6.76 -32.00
CA SER A 669 -6.73 -6.31 -31.59
C SER A 669 -6.96 -6.56 -30.09
N TRP A 670 -6.73 -7.77 -29.59
CA TRP A 670 -6.91 -8.07 -28.16
C TRP A 670 -6.02 -7.20 -27.26
N VAL A 671 -4.73 -7.09 -27.54
CA VAL A 671 -3.81 -6.26 -26.74
C VAL A 671 -4.13 -4.76 -26.83
N THR A 672 -4.67 -4.30 -27.95
CA THR A 672 -5.07 -2.88 -28.12
C THR A 672 -6.32 -2.52 -27.32
N PHE A 673 -7.30 -3.44 -27.28
CA PHE A 673 -8.63 -3.19 -26.71
C PHE A 673 -8.89 -3.91 -25.38
N GLN A 674 -7.88 -4.54 -24.80
CA GLN A 674 -7.98 -5.17 -23.48
C GLN A 674 -8.32 -4.14 -22.39
N GLN A 675 -9.19 -4.50 -21.43
CA GLN A 675 -9.42 -3.68 -20.23
C GLN A 675 -8.29 -3.82 -19.21
N GLU A 676 -7.58 -4.95 -19.20
CA GLU A 676 -6.43 -5.25 -18.36
C GLU A 676 -5.42 -6.06 -19.19
N GLY A 677 -4.12 -5.90 -18.93
CA GLY A 677 -3.07 -6.63 -19.65
C GLY A 677 -3.24 -8.15 -19.57
N LEU A 678 -3.49 -8.80 -20.71
CA LEU A 678 -3.60 -10.26 -20.81
C LEU A 678 -2.22 -10.90 -20.66
N ASN A 679 -2.10 -11.93 -19.83
CA ASN A 679 -0.85 -12.68 -19.72
C ASN A 679 -0.69 -13.68 -20.90
N PRO A 680 0.51 -14.26 -21.13
CA PRO A 680 0.74 -15.19 -22.24
C PRO A 680 -0.23 -16.37 -22.28
N VAL A 681 -0.62 -16.91 -21.11
CA VAL A 681 -1.55 -18.04 -21.01
C VAL A 681 -2.98 -17.62 -21.37
N GLU A 682 -3.40 -16.45 -20.91
CA GLU A 682 -4.70 -15.86 -21.27
C GLU A 682 -4.80 -15.57 -22.77
N LEU A 683 -3.73 -15.03 -23.37
CA LEU A 683 -3.63 -14.84 -24.84
C LEU A 683 -3.66 -16.17 -25.59
N SER A 684 -2.98 -17.19 -25.08
CA SER A 684 -2.96 -18.54 -25.66
C SER A 684 -4.35 -19.18 -25.66
N ILE A 685 -5.10 -19.03 -24.55
CA ILE A 685 -6.49 -19.49 -24.45
C ILE A 685 -7.40 -18.70 -25.40
N ALA A 686 -7.25 -17.38 -25.48
CA ALA A 686 -8.00 -16.55 -26.42
C ALA A 686 -7.74 -16.97 -27.88
N TRP A 687 -6.48 -17.25 -28.21
CA TRP A 687 -6.08 -17.76 -29.51
C TRP A 687 -6.66 -19.14 -29.81
N ALA A 688 -6.59 -20.08 -28.85
CA ALA A 688 -7.15 -21.41 -28.98
C ALA A 688 -8.67 -21.39 -29.21
N LEU A 689 -9.41 -20.57 -28.45
CA LEU A 689 -10.86 -20.38 -28.64
C LEU A 689 -11.21 -19.96 -30.07
N GLN A 690 -10.42 -19.05 -30.64
CA GLN A 690 -10.61 -18.59 -32.01
C GLN A 690 -10.22 -19.66 -33.05
N LYS A 691 -9.11 -20.38 -32.82
CA LYS A 691 -8.64 -21.44 -33.72
C LYS A 691 -9.59 -22.63 -33.81
N VAL A 692 -10.18 -23.06 -32.70
CA VAL A 692 -11.18 -24.14 -32.72
C VAL A 692 -12.38 -23.75 -33.59
N ARG A 693 -12.88 -22.51 -33.45
CA ARG A 693 -14.00 -22.01 -34.27
C ARG A 693 -13.64 -21.99 -35.76
N GLU A 694 -12.44 -21.53 -36.10
CA GLU A 694 -11.95 -21.47 -37.48
C GLU A 694 -11.77 -22.87 -38.10
N ASN A 695 -11.19 -23.81 -37.36
CA ASN A 695 -10.86 -25.14 -37.88
C ASN A 695 -12.06 -26.08 -37.94
N THR A 696 -12.99 -25.98 -36.98
CA THR A 696 -14.13 -26.89 -36.90
C THR A 696 -15.38 -26.33 -37.57
N GLY A 697 -15.47 -25.01 -37.76
CA GLY A 697 -16.70 -24.31 -38.16
C GLY A 697 -17.83 -24.43 -37.13
N ARG A 698 -17.59 -25.08 -35.98
CA ARG A 698 -18.55 -25.29 -34.91
C ARG A 698 -18.40 -24.19 -33.88
N GLU A 699 -19.54 -23.68 -33.45
CA GLU A 699 -19.62 -22.73 -32.34
C GLU A 699 -19.58 -23.43 -30.97
N ILE A 700 -19.94 -24.70 -30.89
CA ILE A 700 -19.97 -25.45 -29.63
C ILE A 700 -18.83 -26.47 -29.63
N PHE A 701 -17.96 -26.40 -28.62
CA PHE A 701 -16.81 -27.29 -28.43
C PHE A 701 -16.46 -27.38 -26.94
N SER A 702 -15.79 -28.47 -26.57
CA SER A 702 -15.37 -28.77 -25.20
C SER A 702 -14.09 -28.04 -24.79
N TYR A 703 -13.81 -28.00 -23.48
CA TYR A 703 -12.57 -27.43 -22.95
C TYR A 703 -11.36 -28.26 -23.41
N GLU A 704 -11.50 -29.58 -23.47
CA GLU A 704 -10.47 -30.50 -23.94
C GLU A 704 -10.15 -30.30 -25.43
N GLU A 705 -11.16 -30.02 -26.25
CA GLU A 705 -10.95 -29.65 -27.66
C GLU A 705 -10.19 -28.33 -27.79
N MET A 706 -10.45 -27.35 -26.92
CA MET A 706 -9.74 -26.06 -26.90
C MET A 706 -8.29 -26.22 -26.44
N LEU A 707 -8.03 -27.02 -25.40
CA LEU A 707 -6.68 -27.27 -24.89
C LEU A 707 -5.73 -27.84 -25.94
N LYS A 708 -6.22 -28.57 -26.96
CA LYS A 708 -5.40 -29.07 -28.09
C LYS A 708 -4.77 -27.95 -28.94
N PHE A 709 -5.33 -26.74 -28.86
CA PHE A 709 -4.86 -25.56 -29.58
C PHE A 709 -4.18 -24.55 -28.67
N VAL A 710 -4.07 -24.82 -27.37
CA VAL A 710 -3.29 -23.96 -26.47
C VAL A 710 -1.82 -24.14 -26.79
N ASP A 711 -1.14 -23.02 -27.03
CA ASP A 711 0.29 -22.98 -27.29
C ASP A 711 1.04 -22.40 -26.08
N ASP A 712 1.84 -23.23 -25.42
CA ASP A 712 2.71 -22.83 -24.30
C ASP A 712 3.82 -21.86 -24.73
N HIS A 713 4.10 -21.76 -26.03
CA HIS A 713 5.12 -20.87 -26.60
C HIS A 713 4.52 -19.54 -27.07
N THR A 714 3.34 -19.17 -26.57
CA THR A 714 2.62 -17.97 -27.01
C THR A 714 3.47 -16.70 -26.91
N GLU A 715 4.20 -16.56 -25.80
CA GLU A 715 5.13 -15.43 -25.61
C GLU A 715 6.25 -15.41 -26.65
N LEU A 716 6.82 -16.57 -27.00
CA LEU A 716 7.93 -16.67 -27.96
C LEU A 716 7.51 -16.28 -29.37
N TRP A 717 6.34 -16.73 -29.83
CA TRP A 717 5.88 -16.36 -31.17
C TRP A 717 5.36 -14.92 -31.22
N VAL A 718 4.68 -14.43 -30.17
CA VAL A 718 4.29 -13.00 -30.07
C VAL A 718 5.54 -12.14 -30.10
N HIS A 719 6.59 -12.50 -29.35
CA HIS A 719 7.88 -11.83 -29.41
C HIS A 719 8.56 -11.95 -30.79
N ARG A 720 8.41 -13.09 -31.48
CA ARG A 720 8.96 -13.33 -32.84
C ARG A 720 8.27 -12.50 -33.92
N TYR A 721 6.95 -12.31 -33.86
CA TYR A 721 6.22 -11.63 -34.94
C TYR A 721 5.79 -10.20 -34.59
N CYS A 722 5.53 -9.94 -33.31
CA CYS A 722 4.99 -8.69 -32.80
C CYS A 722 5.89 -8.05 -31.72
N GLY A 723 7.09 -8.55 -31.44
CA GLY A 723 7.90 -8.10 -30.29
C GLY A 723 8.38 -6.63 -30.33
N HIS A 724 8.23 -5.94 -31.46
CA HIS A 724 8.47 -4.51 -31.61
C HIS A 724 7.18 -3.66 -31.51
N LEU A 725 6.01 -4.31 -31.43
CA LEU A 725 4.69 -3.71 -31.27
C LEU A 725 4.08 -4.03 -29.91
N ILE A 726 4.35 -5.22 -29.38
CA ILE A 726 3.84 -5.77 -28.12
C ILE A 726 5.03 -6.17 -27.25
N LYS A 727 4.98 -5.82 -25.97
CA LYS A 727 5.90 -6.25 -24.93
C LYS A 727 5.13 -6.93 -23.80
N PHE A 728 5.80 -7.78 -23.04
CA PHE A 728 5.27 -8.32 -21.78
C PHE A 728 5.95 -7.62 -20.61
N GLU A 729 5.18 -6.90 -19.80
CA GLU A 729 5.66 -6.20 -18.62
C GLU A 729 5.01 -6.80 -17.38
N SER A 730 5.81 -7.24 -16.39
CA SER A 730 5.34 -8.01 -15.23
C SER A 730 4.44 -9.21 -15.59
N GLY A 731 4.73 -9.86 -16.72
CA GLY A 731 3.98 -11.01 -17.22
C GLY A 731 2.65 -10.68 -17.92
N ARG A 732 2.38 -9.40 -18.24
CA ARG A 732 1.16 -8.96 -18.93
C ARG A 732 1.46 -8.22 -20.22
N SER A 733 0.65 -8.43 -21.25
CA SER A 733 0.85 -7.82 -22.56
C SER A 733 0.50 -6.34 -22.53
N GLU A 734 1.37 -5.54 -23.14
CA GLU A 734 1.17 -4.12 -23.39
C GLU A 734 1.66 -3.78 -24.79
N LEU A 735 1.08 -2.73 -25.39
CA LEU A 735 1.69 -2.13 -26.56
C LEU A 735 3.03 -1.48 -26.17
N VAL A 736 4.02 -1.56 -27.06
CA VAL A 736 5.33 -0.91 -26.84
C VAL A 736 5.17 0.59 -26.59
N HIS A 737 4.20 1.22 -27.26
CA HIS A 737 3.89 2.63 -27.05
C HIS A 737 2.43 2.98 -27.39
N PRO A 738 1.77 3.90 -26.64
CA PRO A 738 0.38 4.31 -26.91
C PRO A 738 0.12 4.90 -28.31
N SER A 739 1.15 5.46 -28.96
CA SER A 739 1.01 5.96 -30.34
C SER A 739 0.65 4.85 -31.33
N LEU A 740 0.98 3.59 -31.03
CA LEU A 740 0.56 2.45 -31.84
C LEU A 740 -0.96 2.26 -31.78
N ARG A 741 -1.58 2.33 -30.60
CA ARG A 741 -3.05 2.30 -30.47
C ARG A 741 -3.67 3.39 -31.32
N LYS A 742 -3.17 4.63 -31.20
CA LYS A 742 -3.65 5.76 -32.00
C LYS A 742 -3.55 5.50 -33.51
N TYR A 743 -2.44 4.92 -33.97
CA TYR A 743 -2.29 4.54 -35.38
C TYR A 743 -3.27 3.43 -35.79
N LEU A 744 -3.49 2.42 -34.95
CA LEU A 744 -4.40 1.30 -35.24
C LEU A 744 -5.87 1.69 -35.25
N THR A 745 -6.28 2.68 -34.45
CA THR A 745 -7.70 3.02 -34.26
C THR A 745 -8.17 4.25 -35.05
N LYS A 746 -7.27 5.07 -35.59
CA LYS A 746 -7.63 6.23 -36.41
C LYS A 746 -7.87 5.85 -37.86
N LYS A 747 -8.85 6.50 -38.49
CA LYS A 747 -9.09 6.33 -39.93
C LYS A 747 -7.97 7.01 -40.74
N LEU A 748 -7.77 6.54 -41.97
CA LEU A 748 -6.75 7.08 -42.87
C LEU A 748 -6.91 8.60 -43.11
N GLU A 749 -8.14 9.08 -43.17
CA GLU A 749 -8.46 10.50 -43.35
C GLU A 749 -7.94 11.34 -42.17
N ASP A 750 -8.22 10.92 -40.94
CA ASP A 750 -7.77 11.60 -39.72
C ASP A 750 -6.23 11.57 -39.59
N LEU A 751 -5.59 10.48 -40.03
CA LEU A 751 -4.13 10.40 -40.07
C LEU A 751 -3.54 11.36 -41.12
N ARG A 752 -4.20 11.56 -42.27
CA ARG A 752 -3.77 12.52 -43.28
C ARG A 752 -3.92 13.97 -42.81
N GLU A 753 -4.87 14.26 -41.94
CA GLU A 753 -4.95 15.58 -41.30
C GLU A 753 -3.80 15.80 -40.32
N GLU A 754 -3.47 14.80 -39.51
CA GLU A 754 -2.44 14.90 -38.49
C GLU A 754 -1.00 14.90 -39.06
N TYR A 755 -0.73 14.03 -40.03
CA TYR A 755 0.62 13.83 -40.59
C TYR A 755 0.82 14.54 -41.94
N GLY A 756 -0.23 15.14 -42.51
CA GLY A 756 -0.21 15.91 -43.75
C GLY A 756 -0.90 15.21 -44.93
N LYS A 757 -1.64 15.99 -45.73
CA LYS A 757 -2.51 15.49 -46.82
C LYS A 757 -1.80 14.63 -47.88
N GLY A 758 -0.48 14.76 -48.01
CA GLY A 758 0.36 13.98 -48.95
C GLY A 758 0.90 12.66 -48.41
N VAL A 759 0.57 12.27 -47.17
CA VAL A 759 1.08 11.04 -46.55
C VAL A 759 0.45 9.80 -47.21
N LYS A 760 1.31 8.92 -47.73
CA LYS A 760 0.96 7.61 -48.30
C LYS A 760 1.19 6.52 -47.25
N LEU A 761 0.12 5.82 -46.88
CA LEU A 761 0.12 4.68 -45.96
C LEU A 761 -0.63 3.52 -46.65
N PRO A 762 -0.02 2.89 -47.67
CA PRO A 762 -0.69 1.90 -48.51
C PRO A 762 -1.21 0.71 -47.73
N ASN A 763 -0.56 0.39 -46.61
CA ASN A 763 -0.87 -0.81 -45.87
C ASN A 763 -1.79 -0.53 -44.64
N HIS A 764 -2.08 0.73 -44.34
CA HIS A 764 -2.87 1.11 -43.17
C HIS A 764 -4.31 0.56 -43.18
N ALA A 765 -4.91 0.35 -44.35
CA ALA A 765 -6.23 -0.27 -44.46
C ALA A 765 -6.26 -1.67 -43.80
N ASP A 766 -5.13 -2.37 -43.80
CA ASP A 766 -5.00 -3.70 -43.24
C ASP A 766 -4.66 -3.70 -41.75
N SER A 767 -3.95 -2.68 -41.26
CA SER A 767 -3.68 -2.49 -39.82
C SER A 767 -4.83 -1.85 -39.07
N TYR A 768 -5.68 -1.07 -39.73
CA TYR A 768 -6.81 -0.41 -39.11
C TYR A 768 -7.73 -1.39 -38.36
N MET A 769 -8.12 -0.99 -37.16
CA MET A 769 -8.98 -1.75 -36.26
C MET A 769 -10.14 -0.88 -35.77
N ASP A 770 -11.35 -1.29 -36.13
CA ASP A 770 -12.56 -0.67 -35.60
C ASP A 770 -12.71 -1.01 -34.11
N GLU A 771 -12.90 0.02 -33.28
CA GLU A 771 -12.95 -0.13 -31.82
C GLU A 771 -14.22 -0.85 -31.36
N ALA A 772 -15.37 -0.53 -31.98
CA ALA A 772 -16.64 -1.16 -31.65
C ALA A 772 -16.60 -2.66 -31.98
N GLU A 773 -16.15 -3.01 -33.19
CA GLU A 773 -16.01 -4.39 -33.64
C GLU A 773 -15.02 -5.17 -32.78
N SER A 774 -13.88 -4.57 -32.44
CA SER A 774 -12.85 -5.23 -31.63
C SER A 774 -13.33 -5.54 -30.22
N HIS A 775 -14.05 -4.61 -29.59
CA HIS A 775 -14.69 -4.85 -28.30
C HIS A 775 -15.79 -5.92 -28.38
N LEU A 776 -16.64 -5.92 -29.41
CA LEU A 776 -17.63 -6.99 -29.60
C LEU A 776 -16.97 -8.37 -29.74
N ARG A 777 -15.89 -8.46 -30.53
CA ARG A 777 -15.14 -9.71 -30.73
C ARG A 777 -14.54 -10.23 -29.43
N LEU A 778 -13.87 -9.37 -28.65
CA LEU A 778 -13.26 -9.74 -27.37
C LEU A 778 -14.32 -10.10 -26.31
N GLY A 779 -15.44 -9.36 -26.26
CA GLY A 779 -16.56 -9.67 -25.38
C GLY A 779 -17.21 -11.02 -25.69
N ASN A 780 -17.44 -11.32 -26.98
CA ASN A 780 -17.98 -12.62 -27.41
C ASN A 780 -17.02 -13.78 -27.15
N LEU A 781 -15.71 -13.55 -27.26
CA LEU A 781 -14.69 -14.53 -26.90
C LEU A 781 -14.76 -14.86 -25.40
N CYS A 782 -14.83 -13.84 -24.54
CA CYS A 782 -15.02 -14.03 -23.10
C CYS A 782 -16.33 -14.76 -22.80
N ALA A 783 -17.43 -14.38 -23.43
CA ALA A 783 -18.73 -15.03 -23.26
C ALA A 783 -18.70 -16.50 -23.70
N THR A 784 -17.98 -16.82 -24.79
CA THR A 784 -17.78 -18.20 -25.25
C THR A 784 -17.08 -19.05 -24.20
N TYR A 785 -16.03 -18.51 -23.57
CA TYR A 785 -15.33 -19.19 -22.49
C TYR A 785 -16.22 -19.43 -21.27
N LEU A 786 -16.93 -18.39 -20.81
CA LEU A 786 -17.79 -18.46 -19.62
C LEU A 786 -19.01 -19.38 -19.80
N ALA A 787 -19.50 -19.53 -21.03
CA ALA A 787 -20.64 -20.37 -21.36
C ALA A 787 -20.30 -21.88 -21.42
N MET A 788 -19.03 -22.26 -21.27
CA MET A 788 -18.61 -23.66 -21.37
C MET A 788 -19.16 -24.53 -20.22
N PRO A 789 -19.48 -25.81 -20.46
CA PRO A 789 -20.10 -26.68 -19.45
C PRO A 789 -19.30 -26.85 -18.15
N PHE A 790 -17.96 -26.80 -18.18
CA PHE A 790 -17.14 -26.96 -16.96
C PHE A 790 -17.32 -25.80 -15.96
N LEU A 791 -17.83 -24.66 -16.41
CA LEU A 791 -18.20 -23.52 -15.54
C LEU A 791 -19.66 -23.56 -15.12
N ALA A 792 -20.44 -24.58 -15.51
CA ALA A 792 -21.83 -24.69 -15.12
C ALA A 792 -22.01 -25.05 -13.64
N GLU A 793 -20.99 -25.54 -12.94
CA GLU A 793 -21.05 -25.82 -11.50
C GLU A 793 -20.37 -24.69 -10.69
N PRO A 794 -21.09 -23.90 -9.87
CA PRO A 794 -20.48 -22.86 -9.03
C PRO A 794 -19.66 -23.45 -7.86
N VAL A 795 -18.65 -22.74 -7.36
CA VAL A 795 -17.77 -23.19 -6.26
C VAL A 795 -18.54 -23.35 -4.95
N ARG A 796 -19.52 -22.48 -4.69
CA ARG A 796 -20.31 -22.53 -3.46
C ARG A 796 -21.13 -23.82 -3.33
N SER A 797 -21.45 -24.49 -4.44
CA SER A 797 -22.12 -25.80 -4.40
C SER A 797 -21.32 -26.87 -3.63
N LYS A 798 -20.01 -26.67 -3.41
CA LYS A 798 -19.10 -27.61 -2.75
C LYS A 798 -18.52 -27.09 -1.43
N SER A 799 -18.83 -25.86 -1.01
CA SER A 799 -18.16 -25.17 0.12
C SER A 799 -19.12 -24.95 1.29
N LYS A 800 -18.67 -25.20 2.53
CA LYS A 800 -19.51 -25.10 3.74
C LYS A 800 -19.41 -23.76 4.47
N ASP A 801 -18.38 -22.96 4.17
CA ASP A 801 -18.07 -21.70 4.83
C ASP A 801 -17.33 -20.73 3.90
N TRP A 802 -17.21 -19.47 4.32
CA TRP A 802 -16.60 -18.39 3.53
C TRP A 802 -15.12 -18.64 3.19
N LEU A 803 -14.33 -19.17 4.12
CA LEU A 803 -12.90 -19.42 3.90
C LEU A 803 -12.70 -20.55 2.89
N THR A 804 -13.50 -21.62 2.99
CA THR A 804 -13.48 -22.72 2.01
C THR A 804 -13.97 -22.28 0.62
N TRP A 805 -14.97 -21.39 0.56
CA TRP A 805 -15.39 -20.78 -0.71
C TRP A 805 -14.29 -19.92 -1.34
N GLN A 806 -13.64 -19.04 -0.57
CA GLN A 806 -12.53 -18.22 -1.07
C GLN A 806 -11.37 -19.08 -1.58
N ALA A 807 -11.02 -20.14 -0.86
CA ALA A 807 -10.00 -21.09 -1.29
C ALA A 807 -10.41 -21.80 -2.59
N GLY A 808 -11.67 -22.22 -2.71
CA GLY A 808 -12.22 -22.83 -3.91
C GLY A 808 -12.23 -21.90 -5.13
N ILE A 809 -12.51 -20.61 -4.95
CA ILE A 809 -12.43 -19.60 -6.02
C ILE A 809 -10.98 -19.40 -6.48
N LYS A 810 -10.03 -19.30 -5.53
CA LYS A 810 -8.60 -19.21 -5.85
C LYS A 810 -8.12 -20.43 -6.65
N GLU A 811 -8.49 -21.63 -6.20
CA GLU A 811 -8.09 -22.87 -6.89
C GLU A 811 -8.74 -22.95 -8.28
N ARG A 812 -10.00 -22.54 -8.42
CA ARG A 812 -10.67 -22.50 -9.71
C ARG A 812 -9.99 -21.52 -10.69
N MET A 813 -9.57 -20.34 -10.23
CA MET A 813 -8.84 -19.40 -11.08
C MET A 813 -7.45 -19.92 -11.48
N LYS A 814 -6.80 -20.69 -10.59
CA LYS A 814 -5.54 -21.35 -10.89
C LYS A 814 -5.71 -22.46 -11.93
N GLN A 815 -6.81 -23.22 -11.85
CA GLN A 815 -7.16 -24.24 -12.82
C GLN A 815 -7.56 -23.65 -14.18
N TYR A 816 -8.19 -22.48 -14.19
CA TYR A 816 -8.75 -21.84 -15.37
C TYR A 816 -8.22 -20.40 -15.55
N PRO A 817 -7.02 -20.23 -16.14
CA PRO A 817 -6.30 -18.94 -16.15
C PRO A 817 -7.06 -17.77 -16.78
N PHE A 818 -7.90 -18.00 -17.79
CA PHE A 818 -8.67 -16.95 -18.48
C PHE A 818 -9.98 -16.57 -17.75
N LEU A 819 -10.38 -17.34 -16.73
CA LEU A 819 -11.66 -17.16 -16.04
C LEU A 819 -11.79 -15.78 -15.40
N ARG A 820 -10.74 -15.31 -14.74
CA ARG A 820 -10.75 -14.01 -14.06
C ARG A 820 -11.04 -12.88 -15.04
N TYR A 821 -10.25 -12.79 -16.09
CA TYR A 821 -10.40 -11.72 -17.09
C TYR A 821 -11.78 -11.78 -17.74
N ALA A 822 -12.17 -12.97 -18.22
CA ALA A 822 -13.45 -13.15 -18.89
C ALA A 822 -14.63 -12.76 -17.98
N ALA A 823 -14.65 -13.22 -16.72
CA ALA A 823 -15.73 -12.94 -15.78
C ALA A 823 -15.85 -11.44 -15.44
N LEU A 824 -14.73 -10.72 -15.34
CA LEU A 824 -14.72 -9.30 -14.99
C LEU A 824 -15.10 -8.38 -16.16
N TYR A 825 -14.73 -8.75 -17.39
CA TYR A 825 -14.75 -7.80 -18.52
C TYR A 825 -15.65 -8.17 -19.70
N TRP A 826 -16.23 -9.39 -19.76
CA TRP A 826 -17.05 -9.81 -20.91
C TRP A 826 -18.20 -8.84 -21.22
N SER A 827 -18.98 -8.45 -20.19
CA SER A 827 -20.14 -7.58 -20.35
C SER A 827 -19.74 -6.13 -20.66
N GLU A 828 -18.58 -5.70 -20.16
CA GLU A 828 -18.03 -4.37 -20.42
C GLU A 828 -17.61 -4.21 -21.88
N HIS A 829 -16.90 -5.20 -22.42
CA HIS A 829 -16.55 -5.24 -23.83
C HIS A 829 -17.78 -5.22 -24.74
N LEU A 830 -18.81 -6.02 -24.44
CA LEU A 830 -20.04 -6.01 -25.24
C LEU A 830 -20.76 -4.66 -25.17
N LYS A 831 -20.75 -4.01 -24.00
CA LYS A 831 -21.30 -2.67 -23.84
C LYS A 831 -20.53 -1.64 -24.66
N LEU A 832 -19.21 -1.56 -24.52
CA LEU A 832 -18.38 -0.63 -25.29
C LEU A 832 -18.55 -0.83 -26.78
N GLY A 833 -18.64 -2.09 -27.23
CA GLY A 833 -18.93 -2.43 -28.62
C GLY A 833 -20.26 -1.84 -29.11
N ARG A 834 -21.33 -1.92 -28.30
CA ARG A 834 -22.65 -1.36 -28.64
C ARG A 834 -22.68 0.16 -28.60
N ASP A 835 -22.10 0.74 -27.55
CA ASP A 835 -22.08 2.20 -27.33
C ASP A 835 -21.29 2.94 -28.42
N LEU A 836 -20.23 2.32 -28.95
CA LEU A 836 -19.38 2.88 -30.01
C LEU A 836 -19.86 2.56 -31.44
N SER A 837 -20.87 1.69 -31.59
CA SER A 837 -21.39 1.31 -32.91
C SER A 837 -22.19 2.47 -33.54
N ILE A 838 -21.91 2.77 -34.82
CA ILE A 838 -22.64 3.79 -35.58
C ILE A 838 -24.07 3.28 -35.90
N PRO A 839 -25.13 4.07 -35.68
CA PRO A 839 -26.50 3.69 -36.04
C PRO A 839 -26.59 3.30 -37.52
N GLY A 840 -27.03 2.06 -37.81
CA GLY A 840 -27.19 1.53 -39.17
C GLY A 840 -26.07 0.58 -39.63
N ASN A 841 -24.92 0.54 -38.96
CA ASN A 841 -23.87 -0.44 -39.22
C ASN A 841 -24.08 -1.67 -38.33
N ASN A 842 -25.03 -2.53 -38.71
CA ASN A 842 -25.36 -3.73 -37.92
C ASN A 842 -24.23 -4.77 -38.05
N ILE A 843 -23.24 -4.71 -37.15
CA ILE A 843 -22.39 -5.86 -36.86
C ILE A 843 -23.32 -6.97 -36.38
N ARG A 844 -23.63 -7.93 -37.26
CA ARG A 844 -24.61 -8.99 -36.98
C ARG A 844 -24.04 -9.89 -35.89
N GLU A 845 -24.42 -9.66 -34.63
CA GLU A 845 -24.22 -10.65 -33.57
C GLU A 845 -24.85 -11.97 -34.04
N GLY A 846 -24.08 -13.05 -34.00
CA GLY A 846 -24.55 -14.38 -34.37
C GLY A 846 -25.69 -14.82 -33.46
N LYS A 847 -26.58 -15.68 -33.96
CA LYS A 847 -27.65 -16.27 -33.14
C LYS A 847 -27.08 -16.98 -31.90
N VAL A 848 -25.91 -17.60 -32.04
CA VAL A 848 -25.21 -18.31 -30.96
C VAL A 848 -24.66 -17.35 -29.91
N ASP A 849 -24.03 -16.24 -30.31
CA ASP A 849 -23.49 -15.26 -29.37
C ASP A 849 -24.59 -14.66 -28.49
N ARG A 850 -25.74 -14.34 -29.08
CA ARG A 850 -26.93 -13.92 -28.31
C ARG A 850 -27.42 -14.97 -27.32
N GLU A 851 -27.36 -16.25 -27.69
CA GLU A 851 -27.78 -17.33 -26.80
C GLU A 851 -26.80 -17.52 -25.63
N ARG A 852 -25.50 -17.42 -25.87
CA ARG A 852 -24.49 -17.42 -24.80
C ARG A 852 -24.65 -16.24 -23.85
N GLN A 853 -24.91 -15.04 -24.39
CA GLN A 853 -25.19 -13.87 -23.56
C GLN A 853 -26.42 -14.12 -22.67
N ARG A 854 -27.51 -14.65 -23.23
CA ARG A 854 -28.71 -15.03 -22.46
C ARG A 854 -28.40 -16.09 -21.40
N GLN A 855 -27.56 -17.07 -21.71
CA GLN A 855 -27.12 -18.09 -20.75
C GLN A 855 -26.38 -17.46 -19.56
N LEU A 856 -25.47 -16.52 -19.83
CA LEU A 856 -24.69 -15.83 -18.79
C LEU A 856 -25.52 -14.81 -18.00
N GLU A 857 -26.59 -14.28 -18.59
CA GLU A 857 -27.53 -13.37 -17.93
C GLU A 857 -28.60 -14.11 -17.12
N ASN A 858 -28.85 -15.39 -17.42
CA ASN A 858 -29.86 -16.20 -16.74
C ASN A 858 -29.33 -16.79 -15.42
N LYS A 859 -29.76 -16.19 -14.32
CA LYS A 859 -29.31 -16.49 -12.95
C LYS A 859 -29.67 -17.89 -12.44
N LEU A 860 -30.62 -18.55 -13.11
CA LEU A 860 -30.98 -19.94 -12.82
C LEU A 860 -29.93 -20.93 -13.35
N LEU A 861 -29.06 -20.48 -14.26
CA LEU A 861 -28.03 -21.32 -14.85
C LEU A 861 -26.73 -21.16 -14.08
N GLY A 862 -26.08 -22.29 -13.79
CA GLY A 862 -24.87 -22.27 -12.97
C GLY A 862 -23.68 -21.57 -13.63
N ASN A 863 -23.63 -21.42 -14.97
CA ASN A 863 -22.64 -20.56 -15.63
C ASN A 863 -22.77 -19.10 -15.17
N ALA A 864 -24.00 -18.59 -15.08
CA ALA A 864 -24.26 -17.24 -14.60
C ALA A 864 -23.81 -17.06 -13.15
N GLN A 865 -24.04 -18.08 -12.32
CA GLN A 865 -23.62 -18.10 -10.92
C GLN A 865 -22.09 -18.16 -10.79
N SER A 866 -21.43 -19.02 -11.55
CA SER A 866 -19.98 -19.20 -11.53
C SER A 866 -19.22 -17.93 -11.89
N TRP A 867 -19.57 -17.24 -12.99
CA TRP A 867 -18.86 -16.00 -13.33
C TRP A 867 -19.19 -14.88 -12.33
N ALA A 868 -20.43 -14.85 -11.80
CA ALA A 868 -20.81 -13.91 -10.76
C ALA A 868 -20.04 -14.14 -9.46
N GLU A 869 -19.76 -15.38 -9.05
CA GLU A 869 -18.93 -15.71 -7.88
C GLU A 869 -17.50 -15.14 -8.01
N ILE A 870 -16.91 -15.19 -9.21
CA ILE A 870 -15.61 -14.58 -9.48
C ILE A 870 -15.69 -13.06 -9.29
N GLY A 871 -16.74 -12.43 -9.82
CA GLY A 871 -17.05 -11.04 -9.54
C GLY A 871 -17.18 -10.77 -8.04
N CYS A 872 -17.96 -11.58 -7.32
CA CYS A 872 -18.14 -11.47 -5.87
C CYS A 872 -16.82 -11.58 -5.10
N TYR A 873 -15.94 -12.48 -5.51
CA TYR A 873 -14.63 -12.68 -4.88
C TYR A 873 -13.71 -11.47 -5.08
N PHE A 874 -13.67 -10.89 -6.27
CA PHE A 874 -12.89 -9.66 -6.49
C PHE A 874 -13.59 -8.42 -5.92
N HIS A 875 -14.89 -8.48 -5.68
CA HIS A 875 -15.69 -7.38 -5.14
C HIS A 875 -16.02 -7.50 -3.64
N ASP A 876 -15.49 -8.52 -2.94
CA ASP A 876 -15.68 -8.82 -1.51
C ASP A 876 -17.16 -8.70 -1.03
N TRP A 877 -18.09 -9.36 -1.74
CA TRP A 877 -19.50 -9.37 -1.34
C TRP A 877 -19.77 -10.36 -0.18
N HIS A 878 -20.03 -9.83 1.03
CA HIS A 878 -20.44 -10.61 2.21
C HIS A 878 -21.91 -11.11 2.15
N GLU A 879 -22.20 -12.15 2.94
CA GLU A 879 -23.36 -13.05 2.87
C GLU A 879 -24.74 -12.38 2.79
N GLU A 880 -24.96 -11.22 3.42
CA GLU A 880 -26.29 -10.59 3.48
C GLU A 880 -26.62 -9.68 2.29
N SER A 881 -25.67 -9.43 1.40
CA SER A 881 -25.86 -8.61 0.18
C SER A 881 -25.49 -9.36 -1.09
N TYR A 882 -25.69 -10.68 -1.10
CA TYR A 882 -25.97 -11.37 -2.35
C TYR A 882 -27.33 -10.83 -2.82
N PRO A 883 -27.49 -10.23 -4.01
CA PRO A 883 -28.84 -9.91 -4.46
C PRO A 883 -29.60 -11.24 -4.48
N LYS A 884 -30.82 -11.27 -3.92
CA LYS A 884 -31.78 -12.39 -3.86
C LYS A 884 -32.02 -13.08 -5.22
N LEU A 885 -30.98 -13.63 -5.81
CA LEU A 885 -30.85 -14.00 -7.22
C LEU A 885 -30.23 -15.36 -7.39
N CYS A 886 -29.62 -15.96 -6.37
CA CYS A 886 -29.18 -17.36 -6.40
C CYS A 886 -29.56 -18.16 -5.15
N SER A 887 -30.39 -17.64 -4.23
CA SER A 887 -31.03 -18.49 -3.24
C SER A 887 -32.25 -19.15 -3.86
N VAL A 888 -32.06 -20.36 -4.39
CA VAL A 888 -33.15 -21.33 -4.49
C VAL A 888 -33.38 -21.83 -3.07
N ASP A 889 -34.35 -21.23 -2.39
CA ASP A 889 -35.12 -21.85 -1.32
C ASP A 889 -36.25 -20.89 -0.92
N GLU A 890 -37.26 -20.77 -1.77
CA GLU A 890 -38.64 -20.61 -1.30
C GLU A 890 -39.64 -20.90 -2.42
N LYS A 891 -40.47 -21.92 -2.16
CA LYS A 891 -41.62 -22.44 -2.94
C LYS A 891 -41.34 -23.55 -3.96
N ILE A 892 -40.78 -24.67 -3.47
CA ILE A 892 -41.34 -25.98 -3.82
C ILE A 892 -42.51 -26.25 -2.86
N LYS A 893 -43.73 -25.91 -3.27
CA LYS A 893 -44.94 -26.64 -2.88
C LYS A 893 -45.80 -26.82 -4.12
N HIS A 894 -45.75 -28.06 -4.64
CA HIS A 894 -46.64 -28.73 -5.58
C HIS A 894 -46.94 -28.07 -6.93
N LYS A 895 -46.49 -28.72 -8.01
CA LYS A 895 -47.39 -29.42 -8.96
C LYS A 895 -46.58 -30.43 -9.80
N SER A 896 -47.19 -31.60 -9.99
CA SER A 896 -46.70 -32.83 -10.63
C SER A 896 -46.14 -32.64 -12.06
N PRO A 897 -45.34 -33.59 -12.60
CA PRO A 897 -44.69 -33.42 -13.89
C PRO A 897 -45.65 -33.69 -15.06
N PRO A 898 -45.50 -33.02 -16.22
CA PRO A 898 -45.84 -33.66 -17.49
C PRO A 898 -44.81 -33.30 -18.61
N PRO A 899 -44.92 -33.81 -19.87
CA PRO A 899 -44.00 -34.80 -20.44
C PRO A 899 -43.15 -34.26 -21.62
N LYS A 900 -42.37 -35.17 -22.24
CA LYS A 900 -41.45 -35.00 -23.40
C LYS A 900 -42.05 -34.34 -24.67
N PRO A 901 -41.22 -33.91 -25.65
CA PRO A 901 -41.38 -32.66 -26.42
C PRO A 901 -42.14 -32.80 -27.75
N VAL A 902 -42.77 -31.72 -28.21
CA VAL A 902 -43.30 -31.57 -29.58
C VAL A 902 -43.04 -30.13 -30.10
N GLN A 903 -42.61 -29.99 -31.36
CA GLN A 903 -42.41 -28.71 -32.07
C GLN A 903 -43.74 -28.16 -32.69
N PRO A 904 -43.75 -27.10 -33.54
CA PRO A 904 -44.08 -25.72 -33.18
C PRO A 904 -45.33 -25.16 -33.90
N ALA A 905 -46.12 -24.25 -33.29
CA ALA A 905 -46.97 -23.34 -34.07
C ALA A 905 -47.51 -22.12 -33.29
N ARG A 906 -47.28 -20.95 -33.91
CA ARG A 906 -48.07 -19.69 -33.99
C ARG A 906 -48.42 -18.85 -32.74
N LEU A 907 -47.88 -17.62 -32.79
CA LEU A 907 -48.26 -16.39 -32.07
C LEU A 907 -49.74 -15.99 -32.33
N PRO A 908 -50.38 -15.21 -31.42
CA PRO A 908 -50.32 -13.75 -31.51
C PRO A 908 -50.13 -13.00 -30.16
N SER A 909 -49.82 -11.71 -30.33
CA SER A 909 -49.49 -10.64 -29.37
C SER A 909 -50.28 -10.55 -28.06
N ASN A 910 -49.58 -10.26 -26.96
CA ASN A 910 -49.86 -9.08 -26.10
C ASN A 910 -48.73 -8.82 -25.08
N ARG A 911 -48.62 -7.54 -24.69
CA ARG A 911 -47.59 -6.90 -23.84
C ARG A 911 -47.52 -7.41 -22.39
N ALA A 912 -46.37 -7.09 -21.77
CA ALA A 912 -45.99 -7.15 -20.34
C ALA A 912 -45.58 -8.56 -19.84
N GLU A 913 -44.47 -8.78 -19.12
CA GLU A 913 -43.72 -7.90 -18.23
C GLU A 913 -42.29 -8.40 -17.95
N HIS A 914 -41.40 -7.49 -17.60
CA HIS A 914 -39.94 -7.56 -17.72
C HIS A 914 -39.30 -7.23 -16.37
N TRP A 915 -38.85 -8.22 -15.59
CA TRP A 915 -38.20 -7.97 -14.30
C TRP A 915 -37.02 -8.92 -14.09
N ILE A 916 -35.95 -8.39 -13.47
CA ILE A 916 -34.70 -9.05 -13.05
C ILE A 916 -33.44 -8.72 -13.89
N VAL A 917 -33.34 -7.47 -14.37
CA VAL A 917 -32.06 -6.79 -14.68
C VAL A 917 -31.94 -5.47 -13.90
N LYS A 918 -32.05 -5.51 -12.56
CA LYS A 918 -31.92 -4.30 -11.69
C LYS A 918 -30.57 -4.15 -10.97
N GLY A 919 -29.69 -5.17 -10.97
CA GLY A 919 -28.34 -5.05 -10.40
C GLY A 919 -27.29 -4.45 -11.35
N ALA A 920 -27.42 -4.71 -12.65
CA ALA A 920 -26.42 -4.32 -13.65
C ALA A 920 -26.81 -3.11 -14.52
N ARG A 921 -28.05 -2.61 -14.44
CA ARG A 921 -28.65 -1.66 -15.40
C ARG A 921 -28.75 -0.21 -14.92
N ARG A 922 -28.34 0.11 -13.69
CA ARG A 922 -28.62 1.43 -13.08
C ARG A 922 -27.71 2.57 -13.56
N PHE A 923 -27.19 2.54 -14.80
CA PHE A 923 -26.11 3.47 -15.18
C PHE A 923 -26.12 4.08 -16.59
N VAL A 924 -27.14 3.91 -17.42
CA VAL A 924 -27.25 4.70 -18.65
C VAL A 924 -28.72 5.00 -18.89
N ASP A 925 -29.01 6.27 -19.11
CA ASP A 925 -30.28 6.90 -19.52
C ASP A 925 -31.24 7.32 -18.41
N THR A 926 -31.10 8.58 -17.99
CA THR A 926 -32.22 9.36 -17.44
C THR A 926 -32.97 10.02 -18.60
N PHE A 927 -34.31 10.02 -18.49
CA PHE A 927 -35.37 10.63 -19.31
C PHE A 927 -36.00 9.75 -20.42
N GLU A 928 -37.31 9.47 -20.32
CA GLU A 928 -38.35 10.31 -20.94
C GLU A 928 -39.80 9.94 -20.54
N LEU A 929 -40.68 10.91 -20.82
CA LEU A 929 -42.11 11.08 -20.54
C LEU A 929 -43.01 9.87 -20.82
N ASP A 930 -43.96 9.59 -19.91
CA ASP A 930 -45.40 9.80 -20.14
C ASP A 930 -46.25 9.26 -18.98
N LYS A 931 -47.03 10.14 -18.38
CA LYS A 931 -48.24 9.78 -17.62
C LYS A 931 -49.34 10.78 -17.98
N THR A 932 -50.14 10.43 -18.97
CA THR A 932 -51.59 10.68 -18.84
C THR A 932 -52.17 9.62 -17.91
N PRO A 933 -53.14 10.00 -17.06
CA PRO A 933 -54.50 9.54 -17.32
C PRO A 933 -55.57 10.60 -17.05
N VAL A 934 -56.52 10.67 -17.98
CA VAL A 934 -57.98 10.69 -17.76
C VAL A 934 -58.49 11.57 -16.60
N ALA A 935 -58.86 12.81 -16.92
CA ALA A 935 -60.25 13.27 -17.00
C ALA A 935 -60.29 14.56 -17.83
#